data_AF-A0A7C7C6G6-F1
#
_entry.id   AF-A0A7C7C6G6-F1
#
_cell.length_a   1.000
_cell.length_b   1.000
_cell.length_c   1.000
_cell.angle_alpha   90.00
_cell.angle_beta   90.00
_cell.angle_gamma   90.00
#
_symmetry.space_group_name_H-M   'P 1'
#
loop_
_entity.id
_entity.type
_entity.pdbx_description
1 polymer ?
#
loop_
_entity_poly.entity_id
_entity_poly.type
_entity_poly.pdbx_seq_one_letter_code
_entity_poly.pdbx_strand_id
1 'polypeptide(L)'
;MNTTDLLNKCNSEISLIASEVGIDWNLSQSLVTFPCKLNSTQTKTLDKSSNGKCGIITDIKHDRKNREYPVIVFRTFKNGGYSWSGYKAMIELEKGGNSFKLDLAELNKRIAARDAIKAKVEAQELLENLDKRNNSLSWWSKMPVCSQSNYLNKKQINSVLNVLEFRTGRTQQDGDFIAYPLYNLANGNMVGFERIYSIGGKKVSTGAGFDVTYHGIIKGDDSLDVYITEGMADAYTVHLATGSTVYIAISTSNIEKIVKHLVPITEQAVIVAIDNDDAGYKAVEKITLEAGAFISAAPTKQKDFNDVLVKEGLEAVQDQLATNLTYVYTTEHNKYFTSSIQEGFINLLIGEKGTGKTTSVKSFIDALPVNQSVLVVTHRRTLNQQIAKDLGFDYYEDVKEILGKESLQDSHRLVCSPESLVNIAATRHYDVVFMDECEQVLGHCTQSDTMRGSAKLSTTMLTSFCHRADTVILSDANLSDNSYQFISQLGSKSIMKLVNTYKPRKAQKAKVYVYSSKAELVGMAAIDPRKAYCFSDEKERATEFSEAREGNSLLVTSSTIDSISSIMENINEHVKSYSTVCGSPSMGTGVSVDEGHGYSVGYGLFGGMTTTVEQCQQQMARFRGLNEFHLVVAERYNNLPETQKRVIKQLVTDPMLITSANCGVTLHGDVMVDSFAKLWCTVTAEKNKSKNNFQGNLLDALELEGFEIVLIEEENETSKAKGKESLEVSKERREVEKTKRVEAKAAELRTKLGVDQQLATYIAERNETKALLTKGLRNLTIATMTTKEATAKDKDQLFKVINGTKSSVQVTHYNESGKLLRRLAKAAGIDLDNLTTNGKTWTTDSERGIRSFMLKQSKEYFSFLHIPLTTASKKNPVAWFNNTLSRLGLEVIVDSRTADVKTFTVSQQSLEALKALTA
;
A
#
# COMPACT_ATOMS: atom_id res chain seq x y z
N MET A 1 16.20 4.70 -42.32
CA MET A 1 15.64 3.58 -41.54
C MET A 1 16.59 3.36 -40.39
N ASN A 2 16.11 3.48 -39.15
CA ASN A 2 16.97 3.27 -37.97
C ASN A 2 17.05 1.77 -37.64
N THR A 3 17.94 1.39 -36.72
CA THR A 3 18.15 0.00 -36.28
C THR A 3 16.86 -0.66 -35.79
N THR A 4 16.04 0.08 -35.03
CA THR A 4 14.77 -0.41 -34.47
C THR A 4 13.75 -0.74 -35.56
N ASP A 5 13.59 0.14 -36.55
CA ASP A 5 12.70 -0.09 -37.70
C ASP A 5 13.09 -1.35 -38.48
N LEU A 6 14.39 -1.56 -38.65
CA LEU A 6 14.94 -2.69 -39.40
C LEU A 6 14.70 -4.02 -38.65
N LEU A 7 14.93 -4.04 -37.34
CA LEU A 7 14.65 -5.21 -36.49
C LEU A 7 13.17 -5.55 -36.48
N ASN A 8 12.29 -4.56 -36.37
CA ASN A 8 10.85 -4.77 -36.39
C ASN A 8 10.36 -5.33 -37.73
N LYS A 9 10.83 -4.77 -38.86
CA LYS A 9 10.48 -5.26 -40.20
C LYS A 9 10.99 -6.68 -40.46
N CYS A 10 12.10 -7.06 -39.86
CA CYS A 10 12.71 -8.38 -40.05
C CYS A 10 12.46 -9.34 -38.88
N ASN A 11 11.54 -9.02 -37.95
CA ASN A 11 11.37 -9.77 -36.70
C ASN A 11 11.02 -11.24 -36.95
N SER A 12 10.15 -11.52 -37.93
CA SER A 12 9.78 -12.89 -38.30
C SER A 12 10.97 -13.70 -38.82
N GLU A 13 11.86 -13.08 -39.60
CA GLU A 13 13.09 -13.70 -40.09
C GLU A 13 14.08 -13.96 -38.95
N ILE A 14 14.27 -12.98 -38.07
CA ILE A 14 15.17 -13.10 -36.92
C ILE A 14 14.68 -14.19 -35.96
N SER A 15 13.38 -14.22 -35.66
CA SER A 15 12.72 -15.27 -34.87
C SER A 15 12.95 -16.65 -35.46
N LEU A 16 12.89 -16.75 -36.78
CA LEU A 16 13.09 -18.02 -37.46
C LEU A 16 14.54 -18.49 -37.35
N ILE A 17 15.52 -17.63 -37.64
CA ILE A 17 16.95 -17.97 -37.51
C ILE A 17 17.29 -18.34 -36.06
N ALA A 18 16.72 -17.65 -35.08
CA ALA A 18 16.89 -17.95 -33.66
C ALA A 18 16.33 -19.35 -33.30
N SER A 19 15.18 -19.71 -33.85
CA SER A 19 14.55 -21.00 -33.59
C SER A 19 15.38 -22.20 -34.05
N GLU A 20 16.22 -22.03 -35.09
CA GLU A 20 17.12 -23.08 -35.60
C GLU A 20 18.19 -23.50 -34.59
N VAL A 21 18.54 -22.61 -33.65
CA VAL A 21 19.45 -22.93 -32.54
C VAL A 21 18.71 -23.12 -31.22
N GLY A 22 17.39 -23.24 -31.23
CA GLY A 22 16.56 -23.46 -30.04
C GLY A 22 16.27 -22.22 -29.21
N ILE A 23 16.51 -21.02 -29.73
CA ILE A 23 16.28 -19.75 -29.03
C ILE A 23 14.85 -19.26 -29.31
N ASP A 24 14.15 -18.85 -28.25
CA ASP A 24 12.89 -18.13 -28.37
C ASP A 24 13.19 -16.64 -28.48
N TRP A 25 13.20 -16.12 -29.71
CA TRP A 25 13.49 -14.72 -29.98
C TRP A 25 12.44 -13.77 -29.39
N ASN A 26 11.16 -14.13 -29.45
CA ASN A 26 10.09 -13.24 -28.96
C ASN A 26 10.22 -13.01 -27.44
N LEU A 27 10.64 -14.03 -26.70
CA LEU A 27 10.93 -13.90 -25.27
C LEU A 27 12.33 -13.34 -24.99
N SER A 28 13.29 -13.52 -25.89
CA SER A 28 14.67 -13.04 -25.70
C SER A 28 14.88 -11.59 -26.14
N GLN A 29 14.12 -11.07 -27.10
CA GLN A 29 14.37 -9.75 -27.70
C GLN A 29 14.25 -8.62 -26.68
N SER A 30 13.38 -8.75 -25.68
CA SER A 30 13.20 -7.77 -24.60
C SER A 30 14.41 -7.68 -23.67
N LEU A 31 15.29 -8.66 -23.71
CA LEU A 31 16.52 -8.74 -22.93
C LEU A 31 17.75 -8.30 -23.75
N VAL A 32 17.59 -8.08 -25.06
CA VAL A 32 18.67 -7.77 -26.00
C VAL A 32 18.79 -6.25 -26.18
N THR A 33 19.96 -5.71 -25.90
CA THR A 33 20.38 -4.36 -26.31
C THR A 33 21.44 -4.46 -27.40
N PHE A 34 21.75 -3.36 -28.09
CA PHE A 34 22.79 -3.34 -29.13
C PHE A 34 23.87 -2.32 -28.75
N PRO A 35 25.15 -2.73 -28.58
CA PRO A 35 25.66 -4.11 -28.57
C PRO A 35 25.40 -4.82 -27.23
N CYS A 36 25.16 -6.14 -27.25
CA CYS A 36 25.08 -6.96 -26.04
C CYS A 36 25.55 -8.39 -26.27
N LYS A 37 25.84 -9.09 -25.18
CA LYS A 37 26.09 -10.54 -25.18
C LYS A 37 25.23 -11.20 -24.12
N LEU A 38 24.19 -11.90 -24.56
CA LEU A 38 23.41 -12.78 -23.70
C LEU A 38 24.08 -14.16 -23.68
N ASN A 39 24.46 -14.58 -22.49
CA ASN A 39 24.99 -15.91 -22.27
C ASN A 39 23.86 -16.96 -22.25
N SER A 40 24.23 -18.21 -22.02
CA SER A 40 23.28 -19.32 -22.11
C SER A 40 22.34 -19.51 -20.93
N THR A 41 22.55 -18.80 -19.82
CA THR A 41 21.60 -18.76 -18.69
C THR A 41 20.58 -17.62 -18.85
N GLN A 42 20.91 -16.59 -19.61
CA GLN A 42 20.04 -15.43 -19.86
C GLN A 42 19.14 -15.60 -21.08
N THR A 43 19.59 -16.37 -22.07
CA THR A 43 18.86 -16.61 -23.32
C THR A 43 17.62 -17.45 -23.08
N LYS A 44 16.44 -16.98 -23.52
CA LYS A 44 15.20 -17.77 -23.44
C LYS A 44 15.18 -18.76 -24.59
N THR A 45 14.80 -20.00 -24.31
CA THR A 45 14.84 -21.09 -25.27
C THR A 45 13.46 -21.70 -25.47
N LEU A 46 13.25 -22.29 -26.64
CA LEU A 46 11.97 -22.92 -27.01
C LEU A 46 11.72 -24.24 -26.25
N ASP A 47 12.75 -24.82 -25.65
CA ASP A 47 12.66 -26.12 -24.98
C ASP A 47 13.75 -26.32 -23.90
N LYS A 48 13.48 -27.18 -22.92
CA LYS A 48 14.39 -27.46 -21.81
C LYS A 48 15.74 -28.06 -22.25
N SER A 49 15.82 -28.72 -23.40
CA SER A 49 17.06 -29.35 -23.87
C SER A 49 18.09 -28.33 -24.39
N SER A 50 17.59 -27.16 -24.82
CA SER A 50 18.35 -26.00 -25.30
C SER A 50 18.77 -25.04 -24.18
N ASN A 51 18.14 -25.11 -23.00
CA ASN A 51 18.50 -24.29 -21.83
C ASN A 51 19.97 -24.47 -21.43
N GLY A 52 20.66 -23.37 -21.16
CA GLY A 52 22.08 -23.40 -20.79
C GLY A 52 23.03 -23.66 -21.96
N LYS A 53 22.52 -23.82 -23.20
CA LYS A 53 23.35 -24.20 -24.37
C LYS A 53 23.39 -23.18 -25.51
N CYS A 54 22.57 -22.13 -25.47
CA CYS A 54 22.38 -21.20 -26.58
C CYS A 54 22.67 -19.76 -26.14
N GLY A 55 23.30 -18.94 -26.98
CA GLY A 55 23.64 -17.55 -26.63
C GLY A 55 23.37 -16.58 -27.77
N ILE A 56 23.21 -15.30 -27.44
CA ILE A 56 22.98 -14.22 -28.42
C ILE A 56 24.10 -13.20 -28.29
N ILE A 57 24.70 -12.81 -29.41
CA ILE A 57 25.64 -11.70 -29.49
C ILE A 57 25.09 -10.69 -30.49
N THR A 58 24.95 -9.45 -30.06
CA THR A 58 24.49 -8.35 -30.90
C THR A 58 25.55 -7.28 -30.99
N ASP A 59 25.61 -6.62 -32.14
CA ASP A 59 26.57 -5.56 -32.42
C ASP A 59 25.96 -4.50 -33.35
N ILE A 60 26.49 -3.28 -33.32
CA ILE A 60 26.17 -2.22 -34.28
C ILE A 60 27.39 -1.99 -35.16
N LYS A 61 27.21 -2.04 -36.47
CA LYS A 61 28.26 -1.79 -37.45
C LYS A 61 27.89 -0.65 -38.38
N HIS A 62 28.90 -0.03 -38.96
CA HIS A 62 28.75 1.05 -39.93
C HIS A 62 29.12 0.55 -41.32
N ASP A 63 28.36 0.98 -42.34
CA ASP A 63 28.73 0.75 -43.74
C ASP A 63 29.71 1.82 -44.26
N ARG A 64 30.13 1.71 -45.53
CA ARG A 64 31.05 2.68 -46.15
C ARG A 64 30.48 4.10 -46.27
N LYS A 65 29.17 4.28 -46.10
CA LYS A 65 28.46 5.56 -46.07
C LYS A 65 28.18 6.03 -44.64
N ASN A 66 28.83 5.41 -43.65
CA ASN A 66 28.66 5.65 -42.22
C ASN A 66 27.23 5.42 -41.70
N ARG A 67 26.45 4.56 -42.37
CA ARG A 67 25.11 4.17 -41.91
C ARG A 67 25.20 3.01 -40.94
N GLU A 68 24.52 3.12 -39.80
CA GLU A 68 24.46 2.09 -38.78
C GLU A 68 23.51 0.95 -39.16
N TYR A 69 23.92 -0.29 -38.88
CA TYR A 69 23.08 -1.47 -38.99
C TYR A 69 23.39 -2.51 -37.90
N PRO A 70 22.35 -3.21 -37.40
CA PRO A 70 22.50 -4.29 -36.41
C PRO A 70 23.08 -5.57 -37.03
N VAL A 71 23.84 -6.31 -36.24
CA VAL A 71 24.21 -7.70 -36.51
C VAL A 71 23.83 -8.55 -35.30
N ILE A 72 23.23 -9.71 -35.53
CA ILE A 72 22.84 -10.66 -34.48
C ILE A 72 23.50 -12.00 -34.79
N VAL A 73 24.17 -12.59 -33.81
CA VAL A 73 24.78 -13.91 -33.89
C VAL A 73 24.16 -14.80 -32.82
N PHE A 74 23.51 -15.86 -33.26
CA PHE A 74 22.91 -16.90 -32.44
C PHE A 74 23.89 -18.06 -32.31
N ARG A 75 24.39 -18.33 -31.12
CA ARG A 75 25.35 -19.42 -30.85
C ARG A 75 24.66 -20.62 -30.22
N THR A 76 25.14 -21.81 -30.56
CA THR A 76 24.82 -23.07 -29.87
C THR A 76 26.10 -23.89 -29.73
N PHE A 77 26.25 -24.65 -28.63
CA PHE A 77 27.40 -25.53 -28.44
C PHE A 77 27.51 -26.68 -29.45
N LYS A 78 26.45 -26.96 -30.24
CA LYS A 78 26.40 -28.13 -31.13
C LYS A 78 26.82 -27.84 -32.59
N ASN A 79 26.45 -26.66 -33.14
CA ASN A 79 26.43 -26.41 -34.59
C ASN A 79 27.13 -25.10 -35.05
N GLY A 80 28.02 -24.47 -34.28
CA GLY A 80 28.84 -23.33 -34.75
C GLY A 80 28.14 -21.96 -34.85
N GLY A 81 26.81 -21.92 -34.77
CA GLY A 81 26.00 -20.70 -34.67
C GLY A 81 25.58 -20.10 -36.02
N TYR A 82 24.48 -19.35 -36.01
CA TYR A 82 23.92 -18.63 -37.16
C TYR A 82 24.02 -17.13 -36.94
N SER A 83 23.99 -16.33 -38.00
CA SER A 83 24.02 -14.87 -37.89
C SER A 83 23.05 -14.22 -38.84
N TRP A 84 22.35 -13.20 -38.36
CA TRP A 84 21.55 -12.29 -39.14
C TRP A 84 22.28 -10.95 -39.30
N SER A 85 22.23 -10.38 -40.52
CA SER A 85 22.94 -9.15 -40.87
C SER A 85 21.96 -8.07 -41.33
N GLY A 86 21.82 -7.02 -40.53
CA GLY A 86 20.99 -5.86 -40.86
C GLY A 86 21.42 -5.17 -42.15
N TYR A 87 22.71 -5.17 -42.49
CA TYR A 87 23.18 -4.63 -43.78
C TYR A 87 22.52 -5.32 -44.98
N LYS A 88 22.49 -6.67 -44.97
CA LYS A 88 21.85 -7.43 -46.06
C LYS A 88 20.35 -7.16 -46.13
N ALA A 89 19.68 -7.17 -44.98
CA ALA A 89 18.25 -6.88 -44.89
C ALA A 89 17.93 -5.46 -45.40
N MET A 90 18.71 -4.47 -44.99
CA MET A 90 18.55 -3.07 -45.40
C MET A 90 18.70 -2.90 -46.92
N ILE A 91 19.71 -3.52 -47.53
CA ILE A 91 19.94 -3.46 -48.99
C ILE A 91 18.79 -4.10 -49.78
N GLU A 92 18.24 -5.23 -49.31
CA GLU A 92 17.12 -5.89 -50.00
C GLU A 92 15.81 -5.10 -49.85
N LEU A 93 15.56 -4.50 -48.68
CA LEU A 93 14.44 -3.60 -48.46
C LEU A 93 14.54 -2.32 -49.30
N GLU A 94 15.75 -1.77 -49.49
CA GLU A 94 15.99 -0.61 -50.38
C GLU A 94 15.68 -0.90 -51.85
N LYS A 95 15.80 -2.16 -52.29
CA LYS A 95 15.48 -2.60 -53.66
C LYS A 95 13.99 -2.93 -53.86
N GLY A 96 13.15 -2.75 -52.84
CA GLY A 96 11.73 -3.11 -52.87
C GLY A 96 11.46 -4.62 -52.80
N GLY A 97 12.45 -5.43 -52.40
CA GLY A 97 12.29 -6.87 -52.18
C GLY A 97 11.87 -7.22 -50.75
N ASN A 98 11.41 -8.46 -50.54
CA ASN A 98 11.35 -9.07 -49.21
C ASN A 98 12.74 -9.62 -48.86
N SER A 99 13.18 -9.48 -47.61
CA SER A 99 14.52 -9.91 -47.16
C SER A 99 14.77 -11.42 -47.18
N PHE A 100 13.80 -12.25 -47.60
CA PHE A 100 13.83 -13.69 -47.36
C PHE A 100 13.42 -14.56 -48.57
N LYS A 101 14.33 -15.45 -49.00
CA LYS A 101 14.03 -16.69 -49.75
C LYS A 101 14.19 -17.86 -48.79
N LEU A 102 13.10 -18.40 -48.24
CA LEU A 102 13.16 -19.61 -47.40
C LEU A 102 12.10 -20.62 -47.83
N ASP A 103 12.51 -21.88 -47.99
CA ASP A 103 11.67 -22.99 -48.40
C ASP A 103 10.93 -23.58 -47.18
N LEU A 104 9.62 -23.30 -47.12
CA LEU A 104 8.71 -23.76 -46.06
C LEU A 104 8.60 -25.30 -45.98
N ALA A 105 8.84 -26.03 -47.08
CA ALA A 105 8.73 -27.49 -47.09
C ALA A 105 9.87 -28.15 -46.31
N GLU A 106 11.08 -27.60 -46.41
CA GLU A 106 12.23 -28.11 -45.67
C GLU A 106 12.14 -27.79 -44.17
N LEU A 107 11.54 -26.64 -43.82
CA LEU A 107 11.31 -26.24 -42.43
C LEU A 107 10.35 -27.19 -41.70
N ASN A 108 9.21 -27.51 -42.29
CA ASN A 108 8.22 -28.41 -41.69
C ASN A 108 8.78 -29.83 -41.48
N LYS A 109 9.64 -30.30 -42.40
CA LYS A 109 10.32 -31.59 -42.29
C LYS A 109 11.28 -31.64 -41.09
N ARG A 110 11.96 -30.52 -40.80
CA ARG A 110 12.88 -30.39 -39.65
C ARG A 110 12.13 -30.27 -38.31
N ILE A 111 10.97 -29.61 -38.26
CA ILE A 111 10.10 -29.54 -37.08
C ILE A 111 9.60 -30.94 -36.69
N ALA A 112 9.05 -31.69 -37.65
CA ALA A 112 8.55 -33.05 -37.40
C ALA A 112 9.66 -34.01 -36.90
N ALA A 113 10.88 -33.89 -37.42
CA ALA A 113 12.01 -34.69 -36.95
C ALA A 113 12.40 -34.37 -35.50
N ARG A 114 12.30 -33.10 -35.08
CA ARG A 114 12.56 -32.65 -33.70
C ARG A 114 11.51 -33.19 -32.72
N ASP A 115 10.24 -33.17 -33.07
CA ASP A 115 9.16 -33.67 -32.21
C ASP A 115 9.25 -35.19 -31.98
N ALA A 116 9.65 -35.95 -33.01
CA ALA A 116 9.90 -37.39 -32.87
C ALA A 116 11.08 -37.70 -31.93
N ILE A 117 12.12 -36.86 -31.93
CA ILE A 117 13.24 -36.99 -30.98
C ILE A 117 12.77 -36.67 -29.57
N LYS A 118 11.96 -35.62 -29.39
CA LYS A 118 11.40 -35.23 -28.09
C LYS A 118 10.60 -36.35 -27.45
N ALA A 119 9.69 -36.98 -28.20
CA ALA A 119 8.88 -38.10 -27.69
C ALA A 119 9.74 -39.30 -27.24
N LYS A 120 10.83 -39.60 -27.96
CA LYS A 120 11.77 -40.67 -27.56
C LYS A 120 12.53 -40.33 -26.28
N VAL A 121 12.95 -39.07 -26.11
CA VAL A 121 13.62 -38.61 -24.89
C VAL A 121 12.67 -38.69 -23.69
N GLU A 122 11.42 -38.26 -23.84
CA GLU A 122 10.41 -38.32 -22.77
C GLU A 122 10.10 -39.77 -22.34
N ALA A 123 10.00 -40.70 -23.29
CA ALA A 123 9.82 -42.12 -22.98
C ALA A 123 11.03 -42.74 -22.27
N GLN A 124 12.25 -42.32 -22.62
CA GLN A 124 13.46 -42.76 -21.95
C GLN A 124 13.55 -42.19 -20.52
N GLU A 125 13.25 -40.90 -20.33
CA GLU A 125 13.22 -40.26 -19.00
C GLU A 125 12.21 -40.92 -18.06
N LEU A 126 11.04 -41.34 -18.57
CA LEU A 126 10.04 -42.10 -17.83
C LEU A 126 10.64 -43.40 -17.26
N LEU A 127 11.29 -44.19 -18.11
CA LEU A 127 11.90 -45.46 -17.70
C LEU A 127 13.01 -45.24 -16.67
N GLU A 128 13.89 -44.27 -16.90
CA GLU A 128 14.97 -43.91 -15.98
C GLU A 128 14.46 -43.45 -14.61
N ASN A 129 13.33 -42.74 -14.56
CA ASN A 129 12.74 -42.28 -13.29
C ASN A 129 12.07 -43.42 -12.51
N LEU A 130 11.47 -44.40 -13.19
CA LEU A 130 10.96 -45.61 -12.56
C LEU A 130 12.09 -46.45 -11.96
N ASP A 131 13.21 -46.60 -12.68
CA ASP A 131 14.38 -47.29 -12.16
C ASP A 131 14.97 -46.58 -10.93
N LYS A 132 15.05 -45.24 -10.96
CA LYS A 132 15.46 -44.42 -9.80
C LYS A 132 14.53 -44.61 -8.60
N ARG A 133 13.21 -44.70 -8.82
CA ARG A 133 12.21 -44.96 -7.78
C ARG A 133 12.43 -46.34 -7.16
N ASN A 134 12.54 -47.39 -7.99
CA ASN A 134 12.78 -48.75 -7.52
C ASN A 134 14.08 -48.90 -6.72
N ASN A 135 15.16 -48.27 -7.19
CA ASN A 135 16.43 -48.23 -6.47
C ASN A 135 16.31 -47.51 -5.11
N SER A 136 15.57 -46.40 -5.06
CA SER A 136 15.29 -45.70 -3.80
C SER A 136 14.51 -46.57 -2.82
N LEU A 137 13.46 -47.26 -3.27
CA LEU A 137 12.67 -48.15 -2.41
C LEU A 137 13.49 -49.35 -1.91
N SER A 138 14.35 -49.93 -2.75
CA SER A 138 15.30 -50.96 -2.32
C SER A 138 16.32 -50.44 -1.30
N TRP A 139 16.72 -49.17 -1.42
CA TRP A 139 17.60 -48.55 -0.44
C TRP A 139 16.88 -48.37 0.90
N TRP A 140 15.66 -47.86 0.89
CA TRP A 140 14.82 -47.71 2.09
C TRP A 140 14.69 -49.01 2.88
N SER A 141 14.37 -50.13 2.21
CA SER A 141 14.18 -51.42 2.88
C SER A 141 15.44 -51.96 3.56
N LYS A 142 16.63 -51.46 3.18
CA LYS A 142 17.93 -51.83 3.76
C LYS A 142 18.39 -50.88 4.85
N MET A 143 17.75 -49.73 5.03
CA MET A 143 18.16 -48.76 6.05
C MET A 143 17.80 -49.26 7.45
N PRO A 144 18.69 -49.06 8.46
CA PRO A 144 18.35 -49.28 9.85
C PRO A 144 17.18 -48.39 10.32
N VAL A 145 16.39 -48.90 11.25
CA VAL A 145 15.37 -48.10 11.95
C VAL A 145 16.08 -47.08 12.85
N CYS A 146 15.59 -45.86 12.85
CA CYS A 146 16.10 -44.77 13.68
C CYS A 146 15.49 -44.87 15.08
N SER A 147 16.34 -45.02 16.10
CA SER A 147 15.94 -44.97 17.52
C SER A 147 16.24 -43.63 18.19
N GLN A 148 17.14 -42.82 17.62
CA GLN A 148 17.55 -41.53 18.17
C GLN A 148 18.08 -40.60 17.08
N SER A 149 17.93 -39.29 17.27
CA SER A 149 18.43 -38.28 16.32
C SER A 149 18.70 -36.94 16.98
N ASN A 150 19.85 -36.33 16.63
CA ASN A 150 20.18 -34.97 17.03
C ASN A 150 19.18 -33.93 16.50
N TYR A 151 18.63 -34.17 15.30
CA TYR A 151 17.63 -33.29 14.72
C TYR A 151 16.33 -33.31 15.54
N LEU A 152 15.83 -34.51 15.88
CA LEU A 152 14.61 -34.67 16.67
C LEU A 152 14.77 -34.11 18.08
N ASN A 153 15.95 -34.31 18.70
CA ASN A 153 16.31 -33.69 19.98
C ASN A 153 16.27 -32.17 19.91
N LYS A 154 16.92 -31.56 18.89
CA LYS A 154 16.96 -30.11 18.72
C LYS A 154 15.56 -29.51 18.51
N LYS A 155 14.71 -30.22 17.78
CA LYS A 155 13.32 -29.81 17.49
C LYS A 155 12.33 -30.20 18.61
N GLN A 156 12.80 -30.86 19.67
CA GLN A 156 12.03 -31.33 20.83
C GLN A 156 10.84 -32.25 20.48
N ILE A 157 11.02 -33.13 19.50
CA ILE A 157 9.95 -33.95 18.92
C ILE A 157 10.31 -35.45 18.83
N ASN A 158 11.13 -35.97 19.75
CA ASN A 158 11.56 -37.37 19.71
C ASN A 158 10.42 -38.38 19.72
N SER A 159 9.29 -38.04 20.34
CA SER A 159 8.10 -38.88 20.39
C SER A 159 7.44 -39.11 19.01
N VAL A 160 7.85 -38.39 17.96
CA VAL A 160 7.43 -38.67 16.58
C VAL A 160 7.77 -40.09 16.14
N LEU A 161 8.83 -40.69 16.70
CA LEU A 161 9.23 -42.07 16.42
C LEU A 161 8.16 -43.10 16.79
N ASN A 162 7.16 -42.72 17.61
CA ASN A 162 6.06 -43.59 17.99
C ASN A 162 4.91 -43.61 16.97
N VAL A 163 4.84 -42.60 16.09
CA VAL A 163 3.71 -42.42 15.15
C VAL A 163 4.15 -42.39 13.69
N LEU A 164 5.44 -42.19 13.42
CA LEU A 164 6.01 -42.19 12.08
C LEU A 164 7.32 -43.00 12.06
N GLU A 165 7.43 -43.91 11.10
CA GLU A 165 8.63 -44.71 10.92
C GLU A 165 9.79 -43.86 10.39
N PHE A 166 10.86 -43.76 11.18
CA PHE A 166 12.12 -43.18 10.73
C PHE A 166 13.16 -44.25 10.45
N ARG A 167 13.90 -44.03 9.36
CA ARG A 167 15.13 -44.74 9.02
C ARG A 167 16.34 -43.83 9.25
N THR A 168 17.50 -44.40 9.47
CA THR A 168 18.76 -43.65 9.61
C THR A 168 19.81 -44.18 8.65
N GLY A 169 20.73 -43.32 8.23
CA GLY A 169 21.79 -43.71 7.33
C GLY A 169 22.85 -42.63 7.17
N ARG A 170 23.83 -42.91 6.31
CA ARG A 170 24.92 -41.99 5.99
C ARG A 170 25.16 -41.95 4.50
N THR A 171 25.42 -40.75 3.98
CA THR A 171 25.94 -40.56 2.62
C THR A 171 27.40 -40.09 2.68
N GLN A 172 28.17 -40.38 1.63
CA GLN A 172 29.55 -39.89 1.54
C GLN A 172 29.63 -38.36 1.43
N GLN A 173 28.67 -37.72 0.73
CA GLN A 173 28.69 -36.28 0.46
C GLN A 173 28.16 -35.44 1.63
N ASP A 174 27.01 -35.80 2.21
CA ASP A 174 26.28 -34.95 3.15
C ASP A 174 26.27 -35.51 4.59
N GLY A 175 26.90 -36.67 4.81
CA GLY A 175 27.01 -37.28 6.14
C GLY A 175 25.72 -37.97 6.61
N ASP A 176 25.53 -37.98 7.93
CA ASP A 176 24.48 -38.72 8.63
C ASP A 176 23.11 -38.05 8.49
N PHE A 177 22.06 -38.84 8.27
CA PHE A 177 20.69 -38.37 8.08
C PHE A 177 19.67 -39.29 8.75
N ILE A 178 18.49 -38.73 9.01
CA ILE A 178 17.26 -39.48 9.24
C ILE A 178 16.34 -39.37 8.03
N ALA A 179 15.46 -40.33 7.82
CA ALA A 179 14.52 -40.31 6.71
C ALA A 179 13.15 -40.84 7.10
N TYR A 180 12.09 -40.28 6.50
CA TYR A 180 10.72 -40.73 6.67
C TYR A 180 10.06 -40.98 5.30
N PRO A 181 9.08 -41.90 5.21
CA PRO A 181 8.53 -42.35 3.94
C PRO A 181 7.60 -41.32 3.30
N LEU A 182 7.53 -41.37 1.97
CA LEU A 182 6.63 -40.59 1.13
C LEU A 182 5.72 -41.52 0.34
N TYR A 183 4.44 -41.17 0.29
CA TYR A 183 3.38 -41.96 -0.30
C TYR A 183 2.73 -41.21 -1.46
N ASN A 184 2.26 -41.95 -2.46
CA ASN A 184 1.39 -41.44 -3.50
C ASN A 184 0.01 -41.19 -2.91
N LEU A 185 -0.47 -39.96 -3.04
CA LEU A 185 -1.73 -39.52 -2.46
C LEU A 185 -2.95 -40.30 -3.02
N ALA A 186 -2.91 -40.71 -4.29
CA ALA A 186 -4.04 -41.33 -4.96
C ALA A 186 -4.25 -42.81 -4.60
N ASN A 187 -3.20 -43.53 -4.20
CA ASN A 187 -3.28 -44.97 -3.94
C ASN A 187 -2.58 -45.43 -2.65
N GLY A 188 -1.95 -44.52 -1.91
CA GLY A 188 -1.27 -44.81 -0.65
C GLY A 188 0.05 -45.58 -0.77
N ASN A 189 0.51 -45.91 -1.99
CA ASN A 189 1.75 -46.66 -2.17
C ASN A 189 2.97 -45.80 -1.87
N MET A 190 3.98 -46.38 -1.22
CA MET A 190 5.25 -45.71 -0.99
C MET A 190 5.96 -45.44 -2.32
N VAL A 191 6.33 -44.19 -2.56
CA VAL A 191 7.03 -43.75 -3.79
C VAL A 191 8.42 -43.21 -3.52
N GLY A 192 8.77 -42.97 -2.27
CA GLY A 192 10.09 -42.48 -1.90
C GLY A 192 10.18 -42.16 -0.42
N PHE A 193 11.18 -41.36 -0.06
CA PHE A 193 11.38 -40.87 1.30
C PHE A 193 12.08 -39.50 1.27
N GLU A 194 11.88 -38.69 2.30
CA GLU A 194 12.65 -37.46 2.50
C GLU A 194 13.74 -37.71 3.55
N ARG A 195 14.97 -37.27 3.24
CA ARG A 195 16.10 -37.27 4.16
C ARG A 195 16.28 -35.89 4.79
N ILE A 196 16.55 -35.87 6.09
CA ILE A 196 16.91 -34.70 6.87
C ILE A 196 18.32 -34.91 7.40
N TYR A 197 19.26 -34.09 6.95
CA TYR A 197 20.69 -34.25 7.26
C TYR A 197 21.07 -33.57 8.57
N SER A 198 22.00 -34.16 9.29
CA SER A 198 22.48 -33.65 10.59
C SER A 198 23.17 -32.28 10.47
N ILE A 199 23.79 -32.01 9.31
CA ILE A 199 24.43 -30.73 8.98
C ILE A 199 23.41 -29.65 8.53
N GLY A 200 22.13 -30.00 8.44
CA GLY A 200 21.09 -29.17 7.84
C GLY A 200 20.83 -29.52 6.37
N GLY A 201 19.64 -29.12 5.89
CA GLY A 201 19.17 -29.44 4.55
C GLY A 201 18.28 -30.69 4.49
N LYS A 202 17.40 -30.72 3.48
CA LYS A 202 16.48 -31.82 3.21
C LYS A 202 16.63 -32.27 1.76
N LYS A 203 16.55 -33.58 1.49
CA LYS A 203 16.57 -34.12 0.12
C LYS A 203 15.60 -35.28 -0.03
N VAL A 204 14.75 -35.18 -1.05
CA VAL A 204 13.86 -36.26 -1.47
C VAL A 204 14.65 -37.35 -2.20
N SER A 205 14.21 -38.60 -2.10
CA SER A 205 14.73 -39.70 -2.90
C SER A 205 14.43 -39.51 -4.40
N THR A 206 15.30 -39.99 -5.27
CA THR A 206 15.13 -39.83 -6.72
C THR A 206 13.92 -40.64 -7.21
N GLY A 207 13.15 -40.07 -8.14
CA GLY A 207 11.95 -40.71 -8.70
C GLY A 207 10.66 -40.60 -7.88
N ALA A 208 10.69 -40.00 -6.67
CA ALA A 208 9.52 -39.94 -5.79
C ALA A 208 8.33 -39.14 -6.36
N GLY A 209 8.63 -38.02 -7.03
CA GLY A 209 7.62 -37.08 -7.54
C GLY A 209 7.42 -37.06 -9.04
N PHE A 210 8.07 -37.99 -9.75
CA PHE A 210 7.72 -38.23 -11.14
C PHE A 210 6.25 -38.70 -11.19
N ASP A 211 5.46 -38.27 -12.18
CA ASP A 211 4.06 -38.67 -12.47
C ASP A 211 2.97 -38.67 -11.36
N VAL A 212 3.31 -38.38 -10.09
CA VAL A 212 2.36 -38.48 -8.95
C VAL A 212 2.43 -37.26 -8.03
N THR A 213 1.35 -37.05 -7.27
CA THR A 213 1.35 -36.20 -6.07
C THR A 213 1.77 -37.06 -4.88
N TYR A 214 2.83 -36.64 -4.18
CA TYR A 214 3.41 -37.42 -3.08
C TYR A 214 3.45 -36.60 -1.78
N HIS A 215 3.41 -37.28 -0.63
CA HIS A 215 3.39 -36.63 0.69
C HIS A 215 3.96 -37.54 1.78
N GLY A 216 4.42 -36.98 2.89
CA GLY A 216 4.49 -37.73 4.15
C GLY A 216 3.14 -37.72 4.86
N ILE A 217 2.92 -38.59 5.84
CA ILE A 217 1.67 -38.58 6.61
C ILE A 217 1.91 -39.04 8.05
N ILE A 218 1.27 -38.37 8.99
CA ILE A 218 1.12 -38.81 10.38
C ILE A 218 -0.37 -39.04 10.58
N LYS A 219 -0.76 -40.30 10.83
CA LYS A 219 -2.17 -40.67 11.01
C LYS A 219 -2.63 -40.29 12.41
N GLY A 220 -3.79 -39.65 12.50
CA GLY A 220 -4.46 -39.31 13.74
C GLY A 220 -5.85 -39.94 13.82
N ASP A 221 -6.72 -39.31 14.59
CA ASP A 221 -8.13 -39.70 14.68
C ASP A 221 -8.88 -39.31 13.39
N ASP A 222 -9.54 -40.29 12.75
CA ASP A 222 -10.28 -40.11 11.50
C ASP A 222 -11.56 -39.25 11.67
N SER A 223 -12.00 -38.98 12.90
CA SER A 223 -13.14 -38.11 13.19
C SER A 223 -12.79 -36.63 13.27
N LEU A 224 -11.49 -36.29 13.29
CA LEU A 224 -10.99 -34.93 13.40
C LEU A 224 -10.64 -34.33 12.03
N ASP A 225 -10.55 -33.00 11.99
CA ASP A 225 -10.12 -32.29 10.80
C ASP A 225 -8.73 -32.70 10.30
N VAL A 226 -8.48 -32.53 9.01
CA VAL A 226 -7.25 -32.94 8.33
C VAL A 226 -6.33 -31.74 8.14
N TYR A 227 -5.07 -31.89 8.52
CA TYR A 227 -4.08 -30.83 8.40
C TYR A 227 -3.05 -31.10 7.30
N ILE A 228 -2.50 -30.04 6.72
CA ILE A 228 -1.39 -30.08 5.75
C ILE A 228 -0.33 -29.07 6.21
N THR A 229 0.93 -29.48 6.35
CA THR A 229 2.03 -28.60 6.77
C THR A 229 3.23 -28.66 5.83
N GLU A 230 4.06 -27.61 5.81
CA GLU A 230 5.36 -27.64 5.12
C GLU A 230 6.45 -28.27 6.01
N GLY A 231 6.69 -29.57 5.83
CA GLY A 231 7.77 -30.29 6.51
C GLY A 231 7.36 -31.01 7.80
N MET A 232 8.21 -31.98 8.17
CA MET A 232 7.87 -32.99 9.17
C MET A 232 7.80 -32.47 10.61
N ALA A 233 8.68 -31.54 11.00
CA ALA A 233 8.68 -31.02 12.38
C ALA A 233 7.37 -30.30 12.71
N ASP A 234 6.88 -29.48 11.77
CA ASP A 234 5.59 -28.79 11.89
C ASP A 234 4.44 -29.79 11.84
N ALA A 235 4.51 -30.80 10.97
CA ALA A 235 3.49 -31.84 10.89
C ALA A 235 3.28 -32.54 12.23
N TYR A 236 4.38 -32.95 12.88
CA TYR A 236 4.27 -33.61 14.17
C TYR A 236 3.86 -32.65 15.28
N THR A 237 4.30 -31.39 15.22
CA THR A 237 3.86 -30.36 16.18
C THR A 237 2.34 -30.14 16.12
N VAL A 238 1.78 -30.04 14.90
CA VAL A 238 0.34 -29.92 14.69
C VAL A 238 -0.38 -31.18 15.13
N HIS A 239 0.12 -32.37 14.79
CA HIS A 239 -0.45 -33.63 15.24
C HIS A 239 -0.47 -33.74 16.77
N LEU A 240 0.61 -33.34 17.43
CA LEU A 240 0.71 -33.35 18.90
C LEU A 240 -0.31 -32.40 19.55
N ALA A 241 -0.57 -31.25 18.92
CA ALA A 241 -1.52 -30.26 19.42
C ALA A 241 -2.98 -30.68 19.22
N THR A 242 -3.28 -31.38 18.12
CA THR A 242 -4.66 -31.61 17.64
C THR A 242 -5.14 -33.05 17.74
N GLY A 243 -4.23 -34.03 17.69
CA GLY A 243 -4.57 -35.45 17.50
C GLY A 243 -4.97 -35.82 16.07
N SER A 244 -5.00 -34.85 15.15
CA SER A 244 -5.52 -34.99 13.79
C SER A 244 -4.56 -35.71 12.83
N THR A 245 -5.10 -36.19 11.71
CA THR A 245 -4.27 -36.66 10.58
C THR A 245 -3.58 -35.47 9.91
N VAL A 246 -2.25 -35.55 9.73
CA VAL A 246 -1.44 -34.47 9.14
C VAL A 246 -0.63 -34.96 7.94
N TYR A 247 -0.88 -34.32 6.79
CA TYR A 247 -0.16 -34.52 5.54
C TYR A 247 1.07 -33.60 5.46
N ILE A 248 2.22 -34.18 5.16
CA ILE A 248 3.50 -33.49 5.11
C ILE A 248 3.80 -33.09 3.68
N ALA A 249 3.65 -31.81 3.36
CA ALA A 249 4.12 -31.23 2.12
C ALA A 249 5.63 -31.03 2.18
N ILE A 250 6.33 -31.43 1.12
CA ILE A 250 7.80 -31.36 1.05
C ILE A 250 8.30 -29.99 0.58
N SER A 251 7.40 -29.20 0.01
CA SER A 251 7.63 -27.82 -0.40
C SER A 251 6.30 -27.09 -0.53
N THR A 252 6.32 -25.76 -0.45
CA THR A 252 5.19 -24.88 -0.82
C THR A 252 4.49 -25.27 -2.12
N SER A 253 5.24 -25.64 -3.16
CA SER A 253 4.68 -26.07 -4.46
C SER A 253 3.92 -27.41 -4.42
N ASN A 254 4.11 -28.20 -3.37
CA ASN A 254 3.43 -29.48 -3.19
C ASN A 254 2.10 -29.32 -2.43
N ILE A 255 1.95 -28.26 -1.63
CA ILE A 255 0.74 -27.94 -0.87
C ILE A 255 -0.47 -27.88 -1.80
N GLU A 256 -0.40 -27.09 -2.88
CA GLU A 256 -1.51 -26.92 -3.82
C GLU A 256 -2.02 -28.26 -4.37
N LYS A 257 -1.10 -29.16 -4.73
CA LYS A 257 -1.45 -30.48 -5.27
C LYS A 257 -2.14 -31.36 -4.25
N ILE A 258 -1.70 -31.33 -2.99
CA ILE A 258 -2.28 -32.10 -1.91
C ILE A 258 -3.68 -31.58 -1.61
N VAL A 259 -3.84 -30.26 -1.46
CA VAL A 259 -5.14 -29.62 -1.17
C VAL A 259 -6.17 -29.92 -2.26
N LYS A 260 -5.81 -29.69 -3.54
CA LYS A 260 -6.71 -29.95 -4.68
C LYS A 260 -7.17 -31.40 -4.79
N HIS A 261 -6.40 -32.34 -4.26
CA HIS A 261 -6.75 -33.75 -4.28
C HIS A 261 -7.52 -34.19 -3.05
N LEU A 262 -7.20 -33.65 -1.86
CA LEU A 262 -7.86 -34.01 -0.60
C LEU A 262 -9.26 -33.41 -0.49
N VAL A 263 -9.41 -32.12 -0.80
CA VAL A 263 -10.69 -31.40 -0.64
C VAL A 263 -11.88 -32.14 -1.28
N PRO A 264 -11.79 -32.67 -2.52
CA PRO A 264 -12.94 -33.34 -3.15
C PRO A 264 -13.30 -34.72 -2.57
N ILE A 265 -12.43 -35.33 -1.75
CA ILE A 265 -12.55 -36.73 -1.32
C ILE A 265 -12.66 -36.89 0.20
N THR A 266 -12.56 -35.80 0.96
CA THR A 266 -12.63 -35.79 2.42
C THR A 266 -13.90 -35.08 2.89
N GLU A 267 -14.55 -35.59 3.93
CA GLU A 267 -15.72 -34.95 4.54
C GLU A 267 -15.35 -33.99 5.67
N GLN A 268 -14.17 -34.17 6.27
CA GLN A 268 -13.62 -33.32 7.32
C GLN A 268 -13.01 -32.01 6.76
N ALA A 269 -12.87 -30.97 7.59
CA ALA A 269 -12.26 -29.74 7.13
C ALA A 269 -10.77 -29.94 6.79
N VAL A 270 -10.31 -29.28 5.73
CA VAL A 270 -8.89 -29.28 5.33
C VAL A 270 -8.24 -28.00 5.82
N ILE A 271 -7.29 -28.10 6.76
CA ILE A 271 -6.52 -26.98 7.29
C ILE A 271 -5.08 -27.01 6.77
N VAL A 272 -4.64 -25.93 6.12
CA VAL A 272 -3.28 -25.74 5.62
C VAL A 272 -2.48 -24.90 6.62
N ALA A 273 -1.71 -25.56 7.48
CA ALA A 273 -0.84 -24.93 8.44
C ALA A 273 0.52 -24.56 7.80
N ILE A 274 0.68 -23.29 7.42
CA ILE A 274 1.82 -22.77 6.67
C ILE A 274 2.87 -22.08 7.55
N ASP A 275 4.09 -21.99 7.04
CA ASP A 275 5.11 -21.09 7.58
C ASP A 275 4.64 -19.63 7.49
N ASN A 276 5.00 -18.83 8.49
CA ASN A 276 4.78 -17.38 8.51
C ASN A 276 5.84 -16.65 7.67
N ASP A 277 5.86 -16.91 6.37
CA ASP A 277 6.70 -16.22 5.38
C ASP A 277 6.00 -16.07 4.02
N ASP A 278 6.56 -15.23 3.15
CA ASP A 278 6.00 -14.93 1.82
C ASP A 278 5.76 -16.20 0.98
N ALA A 279 6.57 -17.24 1.17
CA ALA A 279 6.45 -18.47 0.40
C ALA A 279 5.23 -19.28 0.86
N GLY A 280 5.01 -19.38 2.18
CA GLY A 280 3.83 -19.99 2.78
C GLY A 280 2.53 -19.32 2.32
N TYR A 281 2.44 -17.99 2.41
CA TYR A 281 1.25 -17.26 1.96
C TYR A 281 0.99 -17.41 0.46
N LYS A 282 2.04 -17.30 -0.37
CA LYS A 282 1.91 -17.53 -1.83
C LYS A 282 1.51 -18.96 -2.17
N ALA A 283 1.81 -19.94 -1.33
CA ALA A 283 1.36 -21.31 -1.53
C ALA A 283 -0.17 -21.40 -1.42
N VAL A 284 -0.75 -20.73 -0.43
CA VAL A 284 -2.20 -20.66 -0.22
C VAL A 284 -2.90 -19.85 -1.30
N GLU A 285 -2.36 -18.70 -1.69
CA GLU A 285 -2.93 -17.83 -2.75
C GLU A 285 -3.04 -18.51 -4.12
N LYS A 286 -2.17 -19.49 -4.41
CA LYS A 286 -2.21 -20.25 -5.68
C LYS A 286 -3.33 -21.29 -5.72
N ILE A 287 -3.90 -21.64 -4.57
CA ILE A 287 -4.94 -22.66 -4.48
C ILE A 287 -6.24 -22.06 -5.03
N THR A 288 -6.61 -22.54 -6.20
CA THR A 288 -7.81 -22.15 -6.94
C THR A 288 -8.88 -23.22 -6.74
N LEU A 289 -9.72 -23.05 -5.72
CA LEU A 289 -10.85 -23.92 -5.36
C LEU A 289 -12.10 -23.09 -5.04
N GLU A 290 -13.25 -23.76 -4.91
CA GLU A 290 -14.52 -23.12 -4.53
C GLU A 290 -14.46 -22.47 -3.13
N ALA A 291 -15.35 -21.51 -2.89
CA ALA A 291 -15.42 -20.80 -1.62
C ALA A 291 -15.61 -21.78 -0.44
N GLY A 292 -14.81 -21.66 0.62
CA GLY A 292 -14.93 -22.55 1.79
C GLY A 292 -14.22 -23.89 1.66
N ALA A 293 -13.58 -24.18 0.53
CA ALA A 293 -12.96 -25.48 0.27
C ALA A 293 -11.86 -25.88 1.26
N PHE A 294 -11.16 -24.92 1.88
CA PHE A 294 -10.14 -25.18 2.88
C PHE A 294 -9.91 -23.95 3.78
N ILE A 295 -9.24 -24.16 4.91
CA ILE A 295 -8.83 -23.14 5.89
C ILE A 295 -7.30 -23.07 5.89
N SER A 296 -6.70 -21.90 6.05
CA SER A 296 -5.24 -21.80 6.33
C SER A 296 -4.99 -21.44 7.79
N ALA A 297 -3.88 -21.89 8.37
CA ALA A 297 -3.38 -21.51 9.68
C ALA A 297 -1.91 -21.06 9.59
N ALA A 298 -1.49 -20.01 10.28
CA ALA A 298 -0.07 -19.60 10.33
C ALA A 298 0.34 -19.18 11.76
N PRO A 299 1.60 -19.38 12.17
CA PRO A 299 2.12 -18.85 13.43
C PRO A 299 2.03 -17.32 13.49
N THR A 300 1.71 -16.77 14.67
CA THR A 300 1.55 -15.32 14.85
C THR A 300 2.85 -14.53 14.77
N LYS A 301 3.93 -15.09 15.32
CA LYS A 301 5.22 -14.40 15.52
C LYS A 301 6.41 -15.22 15.07
N GLN A 302 6.37 -16.52 15.32
CA GLN A 302 7.46 -17.42 14.95
C GLN A 302 7.41 -17.73 13.46
N LYS A 303 8.49 -18.33 12.95
CA LYS A 303 8.57 -18.71 11.54
C LYS A 303 7.65 -19.90 11.24
N ASP A 304 7.70 -20.93 12.07
CA ASP A 304 6.99 -22.19 11.87
C ASP A 304 6.33 -22.64 13.19
N PHE A 305 5.41 -23.61 13.14
CA PHE A 305 4.66 -24.05 14.32
C PHE A 305 5.55 -24.82 15.31
N ASN A 306 6.59 -25.49 14.82
CA ASN A 306 7.57 -26.11 15.71
C ASN A 306 8.37 -25.06 16.50
N ASP A 307 8.70 -23.92 15.92
CA ASP A 307 9.31 -22.81 16.64
C ASP A 307 8.38 -22.25 17.72
N VAL A 308 7.06 -22.25 17.50
CA VAL A 308 6.06 -21.94 18.54
C VAL A 308 6.14 -22.97 19.66
N LEU A 309 6.10 -24.28 19.35
CA LEU A 309 6.22 -25.34 20.35
C LEU A 309 7.48 -25.18 21.21
N VAL A 310 8.63 -24.95 20.59
CA VAL A 310 9.93 -24.88 21.27
C VAL A 310 10.07 -23.61 22.14
N LYS A 311 9.51 -22.48 21.70
CA LYS A 311 9.71 -21.18 22.37
C LYS A 311 8.56 -20.77 23.29
N GLU A 312 7.35 -21.24 23.01
CA GLU A 312 6.10 -20.78 23.62
C GLU A 312 5.29 -21.94 24.24
N GLY A 313 5.55 -23.19 23.86
CA GLY A 313 4.93 -24.39 24.45
C GLY A 313 3.75 -24.94 23.65
N LEU A 314 3.27 -26.13 24.04
CA LEU A 314 2.21 -26.86 23.32
C LEU A 314 0.85 -26.16 23.39
N GLU A 315 0.50 -25.61 24.56
CA GLU A 315 -0.74 -24.85 24.75
C GLU A 315 -0.80 -23.65 23.79
N ALA A 316 0.33 -22.95 23.58
CA ALA A 316 0.41 -21.86 22.61
C ALA A 316 0.22 -22.34 21.16
N VAL A 317 0.64 -23.56 20.81
CA VAL A 317 0.35 -24.15 19.49
C VAL A 317 -1.14 -24.45 19.35
N GLN A 318 -1.76 -25.05 20.38
CA GLN A 318 -3.19 -25.35 20.41
C GLN A 318 -4.01 -24.07 20.28
N ASP A 319 -3.68 -23.06 21.09
CA ASP A 319 -4.29 -21.74 21.03
C ASP A 319 -4.08 -21.13 19.66
N GLN A 320 -2.88 -21.15 19.09
CA GLN A 320 -2.64 -20.53 17.79
C GLN A 320 -3.34 -21.28 16.65
N LEU A 321 -3.46 -22.60 16.70
CA LEU A 321 -4.24 -23.36 15.73
C LEU A 321 -5.75 -23.14 15.90
N ALA A 322 -6.24 -22.88 17.12
CA ALA A 322 -7.66 -22.63 17.41
C ALA A 322 -8.09 -21.15 17.22
N THR A 323 -7.19 -20.20 17.48
CA THR A 323 -7.44 -18.74 17.45
C THR A 323 -6.91 -18.07 16.19
N ASN A 324 -5.99 -18.72 15.46
CA ASN A 324 -5.55 -18.31 14.12
C ASN A 324 -6.03 -19.32 13.07
N LEU A 325 -7.26 -19.82 13.17
CA LEU A 325 -7.96 -20.43 12.03
C LEU A 325 -8.22 -19.31 11.02
N THR A 326 -7.31 -19.19 10.05
CA THR A 326 -6.95 -17.85 9.58
C THR A 326 -7.88 -17.33 8.50
N TYR A 327 -8.29 -18.09 7.48
CA TYR A 327 -9.11 -17.53 6.40
C TYR A 327 -9.78 -18.62 5.56
N VAL A 328 -11.07 -18.45 5.28
CA VAL A 328 -11.67 -19.02 4.06
C VAL A 328 -11.32 -18.08 2.90
N TYR A 329 -10.44 -18.52 2.01
CA TYR A 329 -10.06 -17.76 0.83
C TYR A 329 -10.96 -18.10 -0.35
N THR A 330 -11.57 -17.07 -0.94
CA THR A 330 -12.27 -17.19 -2.22
C THR A 330 -11.67 -16.18 -3.18
N THR A 331 -11.21 -16.64 -4.34
CA THR A 331 -10.72 -15.76 -5.39
C THR A 331 -11.64 -15.85 -6.60
N GLU A 332 -12.08 -14.72 -7.10
CA GLU A 332 -12.88 -14.63 -8.32
C GLU A 332 -12.30 -13.60 -9.31
N HIS A 333 -12.71 -13.72 -10.57
CA HIS A 333 -12.27 -12.84 -11.66
C HIS A 333 -13.49 -12.35 -12.44
N ASN A 334 -14.39 -11.65 -11.75
CA ASN A 334 -15.65 -11.16 -12.30
C ASN A 334 -15.69 -9.63 -12.25
N LYS A 335 -16.33 -8.97 -13.22
CA LYS A 335 -16.49 -7.50 -13.21
C LYS A 335 -17.10 -7.02 -11.88
N TYR A 336 -18.06 -7.78 -11.35
CA TYR A 336 -18.70 -7.55 -10.07
C TYR A 336 -18.51 -8.75 -9.14
N PHE A 337 -18.57 -8.50 -7.84
CA PHE A 337 -18.52 -9.58 -6.86
C PHE A 337 -19.70 -10.55 -7.00
N THR A 338 -19.42 -11.84 -6.99
CA THR A 338 -20.43 -12.92 -7.09
C THR A 338 -20.47 -13.83 -5.87
N SER A 339 -19.38 -13.87 -5.12
CA SER A 339 -19.28 -14.68 -3.90
C SER A 339 -20.15 -14.12 -2.78
N SER A 340 -20.83 -15.01 -2.06
CA SER A 340 -21.71 -14.65 -0.94
C SER A 340 -20.93 -14.27 0.31
N ILE A 341 -21.42 -13.25 1.01
CA ILE A 341 -21.00 -12.89 2.37
C ILE A 341 -21.55 -13.94 3.34
N GLN A 342 -20.74 -14.39 4.30
CA GLN A 342 -21.14 -15.41 5.28
C GLN A 342 -21.53 -14.78 6.61
N GLU A 343 -22.71 -15.14 7.10
CA GLU A 343 -23.15 -14.80 8.45
C GLU A 343 -22.27 -15.48 9.51
N GLY A 344 -21.97 -14.79 10.61
CA GLY A 344 -21.13 -15.30 11.70
C GLY A 344 -19.62 -15.11 11.49
N PHE A 345 -19.21 -14.55 10.35
CA PHE A 345 -17.80 -14.35 9.99
C PHE A 345 -17.39 -12.87 10.04
N ILE A 346 -16.07 -12.65 10.14
CA ILE A 346 -15.44 -11.42 9.67
C ILE A 346 -15.20 -11.57 8.16
N ASN A 347 -15.97 -10.86 7.34
CA ASN A 347 -15.91 -10.90 5.88
C ASN A 347 -15.03 -9.76 5.36
N LEU A 348 -13.94 -10.10 4.67
CA LEU A 348 -12.99 -9.18 4.04
C LEU A 348 -13.25 -9.16 2.53
N LEU A 349 -13.88 -8.11 2.03
CA LEU A 349 -14.18 -7.92 0.61
C LEU A 349 -13.08 -7.06 -0.02
N ILE A 350 -12.23 -7.69 -0.84
CA ILE A 350 -11.04 -7.06 -1.41
C ILE A 350 -11.16 -7.05 -2.93
N GLY A 351 -11.26 -5.88 -3.54
CA GLY A 351 -11.33 -5.78 -4.99
C GLY A 351 -11.30 -4.35 -5.47
N GLU A 352 -10.94 -4.13 -6.73
CA GLU A 352 -10.69 -2.78 -7.26
C GLU A 352 -11.87 -1.81 -7.16
N LYS A 353 -11.59 -0.52 -7.37
CA LYS A 353 -12.64 0.51 -7.41
C LYS A 353 -13.59 0.21 -8.57
N GLY A 354 -14.90 0.14 -8.30
CA GLY A 354 -15.92 -0.14 -9.32
C GLY A 354 -16.24 -1.62 -9.56
N THR A 355 -15.77 -2.52 -8.70
CA THR A 355 -16.13 -3.96 -8.73
C THR A 355 -17.39 -4.32 -7.94
N GLY A 356 -18.16 -3.32 -7.48
CA GLY A 356 -19.46 -3.56 -6.85
C GLY A 356 -19.44 -4.00 -5.37
N LYS A 357 -18.35 -3.78 -4.62
CA LYS A 357 -18.27 -4.12 -3.17
C LYS A 357 -19.49 -3.64 -2.37
N THR A 358 -19.76 -2.34 -2.37
CA THR A 358 -20.91 -1.75 -1.66
C THR A 358 -22.25 -2.32 -2.15
N THR A 359 -22.38 -2.63 -3.46
CA THR A 359 -23.58 -3.25 -4.04
C THR A 359 -23.78 -4.69 -3.54
N SER A 360 -22.71 -5.48 -3.43
CA SER A 360 -22.77 -6.83 -2.89
C SER A 360 -23.14 -6.83 -1.41
N VAL A 361 -22.59 -5.89 -0.62
CA VAL A 361 -22.97 -5.71 0.79
C VAL A 361 -24.41 -5.27 0.92
N LYS A 362 -24.88 -4.34 0.07
CA LYS A 362 -26.29 -3.93 0.02
C LYS A 362 -27.21 -5.13 -0.26
N SER A 363 -26.86 -5.96 -1.25
CA SER A 363 -27.66 -7.15 -1.60
C SER A 363 -27.75 -8.14 -0.44
N PHE A 364 -26.67 -8.29 0.33
CA PHE A 364 -26.67 -9.07 1.57
C PHE A 364 -27.57 -8.44 2.64
N ILE A 365 -27.42 -7.14 2.92
CA ILE A 365 -28.23 -6.42 3.92
C ILE A 365 -29.73 -6.44 3.58
N ASP A 366 -30.09 -6.28 2.31
CA ASP A 366 -31.48 -6.30 1.83
C ASP A 366 -32.14 -7.68 2.01
N ALA A 367 -31.34 -8.75 2.04
CA ALA A 367 -31.80 -10.11 2.32
C ALA A 367 -31.95 -10.40 3.82
N LEU A 368 -31.41 -9.56 4.72
CA LEU A 368 -31.50 -9.76 6.16
C LEU A 368 -32.91 -9.43 6.68
N PRO A 369 -33.41 -10.20 7.67
CA PRO A 369 -34.64 -9.88 8.36
C PRO A 369 -34.66 -8.43 8.88
N VAL A 370 -35.81 -7.75 8.78
CA VAL A 370 -35.95 -6.32 9.15
C VAL A 370 -35.58 -6.05 10.62
N ASN A 371 -35.74 -7.04 11.49
CA ASN A 371 -35.40 -7.00 12.92
C ASN A 371 -33.93 -7.29 13.22
N GLN A 372 -33.09 -7.52 12.22
CA GLN A 372 -31.63 -7.51 12.41
C GLN A 372 -31.12 -6.07 12.40
N SER A 373 -30.34 -5.77 13.43
CA SER A 373 -29.68 -4.51 13.66
C SER A 373 -28.39 -4.41 12.87
N VAL A 374 -28.21 -3.28 12.18
CA VAL A 374 -27.09 -3.06 11.28
C VAL A 374 -26.45 -1.72 11.58
N LEU A 375 -25.14 -1.71 11.79
CA LEU A 375 -24.34 -0.50 11.91
C LEU A 375 -23.42 -0.37 10.70
N VAL A 376 -23.58 0.71 9.93
CA VAL A 376 -22.68 1.08 8.85
C VAL A 376 -21.79 2.23 9.31
N VAL A 377 -20.48 2.04 9.22
CA VAL A 377 -19.48 3.05 9.58
C VAL A 377 -18.67 3.41 8.35
N THR A 378 -18.77 4.68 7.93
CA THR A 378 -17.90 5.24 6.89
C THR A 378 -17.34 6.59 7.35
N HIS A 379 -16.32 7.11 6.68
CA HIS A 379 -15.54 8.23 7.17
C HIS A 379 -15.97 9.62 6.63
N ARG A 380 -16.99 9.70 5.76
CA ARG A 380 -17.39 10.96 5.11
C ARG A 380 -18.91 11.20 5.19
N ARG A 381 -19.30 12.42 5.56
CA ARG A 381 -20.71 12.81 5.78
C ARG A 381 -21.61 12.60 4.56
N THR A 382 -21.21 13.12 3.40
CA THR A 382 -22.00 13.00 2.16
C THR A 382 -22.17 11.55 1.71
N LEU A 383 -21.15 10.71 1.92
CA LEU A 383 -21.24 9.27 1.67
C LEU A 383 -22.22 8.59 2.64
N ASN A 384 -22.16 8.93 3.93
CA ASN A 384 -23.08 8.41 4.93
C ASN A 384 -24.54 8.75 4.61
N GLN A 385 -24.82 9.99 4.20
CA GLN A 385 -26.16 10.41 3.81
C GLN A 385 -26.67 9.63 2.59
N GLN A 386 -25.82 9.43 1.57
CA GLN A 386 -26.18 8.66 0.39
C GLN A 386 -26.44 7.18 0.72
N ILE A 387 -25.55 6.53 1.47
CA ILE A 387 -25.73 5.14 1.90
C ILE A 387 -26.99 4.99 2.76
N ALA A 388 -27.24 5.91 3.69
CA ALA A 388 -28.43 5.88 4.53
C ALA A 388 -29.71 5.92 3.67
N LYS A 389 -29.76 6.81 2.68
CA LYS A 389 -30.87 6.90 1.73
C LYS A 389 -31.02 5.63 0.90
N ASP A 390 -29.91 5.09 0.39
CA ASP A 390 -29.92 3.91 -0.48
C ASP A 390 -30.30 2.63 0.25
N LEU A 391 -30.00 2.51 1.55
CA LEU A 391 -30.36 1.37 2.40
C LEU A 391 -31.67 1.57 3.17
N GLY A 392 -32.21 2.80 3.20
CA GLY A 392 -33.37 3.15 4.03
C GLY A 392 -33.06 3.11 5.53
N PHE A 393 -31.85 3.53 5.93
CA PHE A 393 -31.35 3.51 7.31
C PHE A 393 -31.40 4.91 7.93
N ASP A 394 -31.33 4.97 9.26
CA ASP A 394 -31.19 6.23 9.97
C ASP A 394 -29.85 6.89 9.63
N TYR A 395 -29.88 8.18 9.28
CA TYR A 395 -28.69 9.00 9.12
C TYR A 395 -28.37 9.73 10.43
N TYR A 396 -27.14 9.57 10.92
CA TYR A 396 -26.79 10.03 12.27
C TYR A 396 -26.96 11.53 12.52
N GLU A 397 -26.81 12.42 11.52
CA GLU A 397 -26.99 13.86 11.75
C GLU A 397 -28.47 14.20 11.88
N ASP A 398 -29.32 13.61 11.06
CA ASP A 398 -30.77 13.79 11.15
C ASP A 398 -31.29 13.33 12.53
N VAL A 399 -30.86 12.16 13.01
CA VAL A 399 -31.24 11.69 14.36
C VAL A 399 -30.75 12.67 15.44
N LYS A 400 -29.50 13.14 15.36
CA LYS A 400 -28.95 14.09 16.33
C LYS A 400 -29.68 15.43 16.34
N GLU A 401 -30.04 15.93 15.17
CA GLU A 401 -30.68 17.24 15.00
C GLU A 401 -32.16 17.21 15.36
N ILE A 402 -32.86 16.12 15.02
CA ILE A 402 -34.31 16.00 15.20
C ILE A 402 -34.67 15.44 16.58
N LEU A 403 -33.98 14.37 17.01
CA LEU A 403 -34.33 13.60 18.22
C LEU A 403 -33.34 13.83 19.36
N GLY A 404 -32.14 14.29 19.05
CA GLY A 404 -31.06 14.51 20.02
C GLY A 404 -29.99 13.43 19.97
N LYS A 405 -28.80 13.73 20.51
CA LYS A 405 -27.63 12.84 20.41
C LYS A 405 -27.81 11.50 21.12
N GLU A 406 -28.59 11.47 22.20
CA GLU A 406 -28.82 10.25 22.98
C GLU A 406 -29.69 9.23 22.21
N SER A 407 -30.58 9.69 21.32
CA SER A 407 -31.46 8.84 20.52
C SER A 407 -30.73 7.99 19.48
N LEU A 408 -29.45 8.25 19.21
CA LEU A 408 -28.63 7.39 18.36
C LEU A 408 -28.50 5.96 18.89
N GLN A 409 -28.63 5.75 20.19
CA GLN A 409 -28.59 4.42 20.78
C GLN A 409 -29.82 3.57 20.43
N ASP A 410 -30.93 4.23 20.09
CA ASP A 410 -32.22 3.62 19.78
C ASP A 410 -32.33 3.22 18.30
N SER A 411 -31.46 3.77 17.44
CA SER A 411 -31.40 3.41 16.02
C SER A 411 -31.02 1.94 15.83
N HIS A 412 -31.90 1.20 15.17
CA HIS A 412 -31.72 -0.22 14.92
C HIS A 412 -30.85 -0.49 13.68
N ARG A 413 -31.00 0.34 12.65
CA ARG A 413 -30.23 0.31 11.41
C ARG A 413 -29.68 1.71 11.13
N LEU A 414 -28.39 1.91 11.37
CA LEU A 414 -27.76 3.24 11.47
C LEU A 414 -26.57 3.37 10.53
N VAL A 415 -26.44 4.51 9.84
CA VAL A 415 -25.24 4.90 9.11
C VAL A 415 -24.57 6.09 9.79
N CYS A 416 -23.30 5.97 10.15
CA CYS A 416 -22.60 7.00 10.91
C CYS A 416 -21.12 7.18 10.60
N SER A 417 -20.59 8.34 10.99
CA SER A 417 -19.16 8.63 11.00
C SER A 417 -18.53 8.21 12.34
N PRO A 418 -17.22 7.89 12.40
CA PRO A 418 -16.56 7.53 13.65
C PRO A 418 -16.74 8.52 14.80
N GLU A 419 -16.82 9.84 14.53
CA GLU A 419 -17.09 10.87 15.55
C GLU A 419 -18.38 10.60 16.33
N SER A 420 -19.36 9.95 15.70
CA SER A 420 -20.69 9.76 16.26
C SER A 420 -20.79 8.55 17.18
N LEU A 421 -19.86 7.60 17.05
CA LEU A 421 -19.86 6.34 17.81
C LEU A 421 -19.83 6.56 19.32
N VAL A 422 -19.23 7.65 19.79
CA VAL A 422 -19.17 8.00 21.23
C VAL A 422 -20.52 8.38 21.82
N ASN A 423 -21.56 8.59 21.00
CA ASN A 423 -22.92 8.90 21.45
C ASN A 423 -23.82 7.66 21.48
N ILE A 424 -23.29 6.48 21.17
CA ILE A 424 -24.02 5.21 21.23
C ILE A 424 -23.57 4.50 22.51
N ALA A 425 -24.47 3.83 23.22
CA ALA A 425 -24.12 3.07 24.42
C ALA A 425 -23.07 1.99 24.07
N ALA A 426 -21.98 1.95 24.85
CA ALA A 426 -20.90 0.98 24.65
C ALA A 426 -21.35 -0.48 24.81
N THR A 427 -22.52 -0.74 25.40
CA THR A 427 -23.13 -2.06 25.57
C THR A 427 -24.06 -2.45 24.41
N ARG A 428 -24.36 -1.55 23.47
CA ARG A 428 -25.25 -1.84 22.35
C ARG A 428 -24.68 -2.97 21.48
N HIS A 429 -25.52 -3.95 21.20
CA HIS A 429 -25.28 -5.03 20.24
C HIS A 429 -25.78 -4.60 18.85
N TYR A 430 -25.02 -4.91 17.80
CA TYR A 430 -25.48 -4.85 16.42
C TYR A 430 -25.22 -6.21 15.81
N ASP A 431 -26.20 -6.80 15.12
CA ASP A 431 -26.06 -8.14 14.55
C ASP A 431 -25.06 -8.11 13.37
N VAL A 432 -25.06 -7.01 12.61
CA VAL A 432 -24.12 -6.76 11.52
C VAL A 432 -23.41 -5.41 11.69
N VAL A 433 -22.09 -5.40 11.53
CA VAL A 433 -21.30 -4.16 11.40
C VAL A 433 -20.60 -4.14 10.05
N PHE A 434 -20.88 -3.12 9.24
CA PHE A 434 -20.24 -2.90 7.95
C PHE A 434 -19.34 -1.66 7.99
N MET A 435 -18.08 -1.86 7.63
CA MET A 435 -17.09 -0.80 7.44
C MET A 435 -16.73 -0.69 5.95
N ASP A 436 -17.31 0.30 5.28
CA ASP A 436 -16.93 0.61 3.90
C ASP A 436 -15.67 1.48 3.86
N GLU A 437 -14.79 1.20 2.90
CA GLU A 437 -13.46 1.82 2.79
C GLU A 437 -12.69 1.76 4.12
N CYS A 438 -12.53 0.53 4.64
CA CYS A 438 -12.00 0.24 5.97
C CYS A 438 -10.69 0.96 6.27
N GLU A 439 -9.75 1.03 5.31
CA GLU A 439 -8.47 1.73 5.52
C GLU A 439 -8.67 3.22 5.80
N GLN A 440 -9.64 3.85 5.14
CA GLN A 440 -9.95 5.26 5.37
C GLN A 440 -10.69 5.49 6.67
N VAL A 441 -11.56 4.56 7.10
CA VAL A 441 -12.21 4.63 8.40
C VAL A 441 -11.18 4.55 9.52
N LEU A 442 -10.25 3.59 9.47
CA LEU A 442 -9.16 3.46 10.44
C LEU A 442 -8.21 4.66 10.39
N GLY A 443 -7.91 5.17 9.19
CA GLY A 443 -7.16 6.39 8.98
C GLY A 443 -7.82 7.62 9.61
N HIS A 444 -9.14 7.74 9.47
CA HIS A 444 -9.93 8.83 10.05
C HIS A 444 -9.98 8.78 11.57
N CYS A 445 -10.27 7.60 12.12
CA CYS A 445 -10.27 7.32 13.57
C CYS A 445 -8.97 7.73 14.25
N THR A 446 -7.83 7.60 13.56
CA THR A 446 -6.50 7.82 14.15
C THR A 446 -5.88 9.17 13.81
N GLN A 447 -6.07 9.68 12.60
CA GLN A 447 -5.31 10.83 12.08
C GLN A 447 -6.14 12.11 11.86
N SER A 448 -7.47 12.04 11.94
CA SER A 448 -8.29 13.21 11.64
C SER A 448 -8.25 14.26 12.76
N ASP A 449 -8.12 15.54 12.37
CA ASP A 449 -8.24 16.67 13.28
C ASP A 449 -9.65 16.79 13.89
N THR A 450 -10.69 16.31 13.20
CA THR A 450 -12.08 16.30 13.72
C THR A 450 -12.27 15.34 14.89
N MET A 451 -11.41 14.32 15.00
CA MET A 451 -11.40 13.33 16.08
C MET A 451 -10.60 13.80 17.30
N ARG A 452 -10.06 15.02 17.29
CA ARG A 452 -9.18 15.52 18.34
C ARG A 452 -9.89 15.53 19.69
N GLY A 453 -9.39 14.73 20.62
CA GLY A 453 -9.94 14.59 21.98
C GLY A 453 -10.84 13.37 22.17
N SER A 454 -11.40 12.80 21.09
CA SER A 454 -12.28 11.62 21.14
C SER A 454 -11.74 10.42 20.34
N ALA A 455 -10.65 10.58 19.58
CA ALA A 455 -10.07 9.55 18.69
C ALA A 455 -9.92 8.18 19.35
N LYS A 456 -9.28 8.11 20.52
CA LYS A 456 -9.11 6.86 21.29
C LYS A 456 -10.46 6.24 21.63
N LEU A 457 -11.36 7.01 22.25
CA LEU A 457 -12.68 6.53 22.67
C LEU A 457 -13.50 6.03 21.48
N SER A 458 -13.59 6.81 20.40
CA SER A 458 -14.30 6.43 19.19
C SER A 458 -13.74 5.14 18.56
N THR A 459 -12.41 5.02 18.50
CA THR A 459 -11.78 3.79 18.00
C THR A 459 -12.10 2.60 18.90
N THR A 460 -12.04 2.77 20.22
CA THR A 460 -12.46 1.74 21.19
C THR A 460 -13.91 1.35 20.99
N MET A 461 -14.82 2.31 20.77
CA MET A 461 -16.22 2.05 20.49
C MET A 461 -16.40 1.25 19.19
N LEU A 462 -15.69 1.64 18.12
CA LEU A 462 -15.70 0.92 16.84
C LEU A 462 -15.25 -0.54 17.00
N THR A 463 -14.11 -0.75 17.66
CA THR A 463 -13.59 -2.10 17.97
C THR A 463 -14.62 -2.88 18.79
N SER A 464 -15.26 -2.25 19.77
CA SER A 464 -16.24 -2.88 20.66
C SER A 464 -17.50 -3.33 19.91
N PHE A 465 -18.01 -2.50 18.99
CA PHE A 465 -19.15 -2.87 18.14
C PHE A 465 -18.80 -4.03 17.21
N CYS A 466 -17.64 -3.98 16.54
CA CYS A 466 -17.19 -5.07 15.66
C CYS A 466 -16.91 -6.37 16.44
N HIS A 467 -16.35 -6.27 17.64
CA HIS A 467 -16.06 -7.43 18.50
C HIS A 467 -17.35 -8.13 18.93
N ARG A 468 -18.43 -7.39 19.23
CA ARG A 468 -19.70 -7.99 19.66
C ARG A 468 -20.60 -8.45 18.52
N ALA A 469 -20.50 -7.86 17.34
CA ALA A 469 -21.42 -8.17 16.25
C ALA A 469 -21.31 -9.60 15.75
N ASP A 470 -22.42 -10.24 15.37
CA ASP A 470 -22.38 -11.61 14.85
C ASP A 470 -21.62 -11.66 13.52
N THR A 471 -21.88 -10.69 12.63
CA THR A 471 -21.22 -10.57 11.32
C THR A 471 -20.50 -9.23 11.21
N VAL A 472 -19.23 -9.25 10.81
CA VAL A 472 -18.46 -8.04 10.51
C VAL A 472 -18.10 -8.05 9.03
N ILE A 473 -18.28 -6.95 8.33
CA ILE A 473 -17.93 -6.80 6.92
C ILE A 473 -16.96 -5.64 6.79
N LEU A 474 -15.76 -5.90 6.28
CA LEU A 474 -14.74 -4.89 6.00
C LEU A 474 -14.48 -4.90 4.49
N SER A 475 -14.60 -3.75 3.82
CA SER A 475 -14.36 -3.66 2.38
C SER A 475 -13.33 -2.59 2.03
N ASP A 476 -12.42 -2.94 1.12
CA ASP A 476 -11.44 -2.00 0.54
C ASP A 476 -10.90 -2.52 -0.81
N ALA A 477 -10.18 -1.68 -1.56
CA ALA A 477 -9.43 -2.12 -2.73
C ALA A 477 -8.19 -2.94 -2.34
N ASN A 478 -7.60 -2.59 -1.21
CA ASN A 478 -6.50 -3.33 -0.61
C ASN A 478 -6.59 -3.22 0.91
N LEU A 479 -6.45 -4.35 1.61
CA LEU A 479 -6.31 -4.34 3.07
C LEU A 479 -4.84 -4.36 3.43
N SER A 480 -4.46 -3.57 4.41
CA SER A 480 -3.08 -3.38 4.84
C SER A 480 -2.85 -3.86 6.27
N ASP A 481 -1.65 -3.63 6.81
CA ASP A 481 -1.31 -3.94 8.19
C ASP A 481 -2.27 -3.25 9.17
N ASN A 482 -2.86 -2.11 8.80
CA ASN A 482 -3.85 -1.41 9.64
C ASN A 482 -5.08 -2.29 9.89
N SER A 483 -5.68 -2.82 8.81
CA SER A 483 -6.88 -3.66 8.87
C SER A 483 -6.60 -4.93 9.66
N TYR A 484 -5.48 -5.60 9.40
CA TYR A 484 -5.11 -6.81 10.13
C TYR A 484 -4.84 -6.55 11.62
N GLN A 485 -4.23 -5.41 11.95
CA GLN A 485 -4.04 -5.01 13.35
C GLN A 485 -5.33 -4.57 14.04
N PHE A 486 -6.33 -4.10 13.29
CA PHE A 486 -7.66 -3.86 13.82
C PHE A 486 -8.42 -5.17 14.05
N ILE A 487 -8.41 -6.09 13.07
CA ILE A 487 -9.07 -7.40 13.12
C ILE A 487 -8.54 -8.24 14.28
N SER A 488 -7.24 -8.20 14.59
CA SER A 488 -6.67 -8.93 15.73
C SER A 488 -7.23 -8.50 17.09
N GLN A 489 -7.93 -7.37 17.17
CA GLN A 489 -8.61 -6.90 18.38
C GLN A 489 -10.07 -7.39 18.48
N LEU A 490 -10.57 -8.09 17.46
CA LEU A 490 -11.98 -8.52 17.36
C LEU A 490 -12.24 -9.92 17.93
N GLY A 491 -11.22 -10.64 18.40
CA GLY A 491 -11.35 -11.97 19.02
C GLY A 491 -11.43 -13.12 18.00
N SER A 492 -11.79 -14.32 18.47
CA SER A 492 -11.65 -15.61 17.76
C SER A 492 -12.72 -15.90 16.69
N LYS A 493 -13.23 -14.88 15.98
CA LYS A 493 -14.19 -15.11 14.89
C LYS A 493 -13.50 -15.66 13.65
N SER A 494 -14.16 -16.59 12.97
CA SER A 494 -13.69 -17.06 11.67
C SER A 494 -13.66 -15.91 10.67
N ILE A 495 -12.62 -15.88 9.84
CA ILE A 495 -12.44 -14.82 8.84
C ILE A 495 -12.66 -15.41 7.45
N MET A 496 -13.44 -14.72 6.61
CA MET A 496 -13.61 -15.01 5.20
C MET A 496 -12.96 -13.90 4.38
N LYS A 497 -12.08 -14.25 3.44
CA LYS A 497 -11.45 -13.29 2.53
C LYS A 497 -11.91 -13.54 1.10
N LEU A 498 -12.74 -12.62 0.60
CA LEU A 498 -13.29 -12.59 -0.75
C LEU A 498 -12.44 -11.65 -1.61
N VAL A 499 -11.64 -12.20 -2.52
CA VAL A 499 -10.71 -11.44 -3.37
C VAL A 499 -11.20 -11.43 -4.81
N ASN A 500 -11.57 -10.26 -5.31
CA ASN A 500 -11.85 -10.07 -6.72
C ASN A 500 -10.62 -9.50 -7.44
N THR A 501 -10.06 -10.32 -8.33
CA THR A 501 -8.83 -10.01 -9.09
C THR A 501 -9.08 -9.23 -10.37
N TYR A 502 -10.34 -8.94 -10.71
CA TYR A 502 -10.68 -8.15 -11.89
C TYR A 502 -10.12 -6.74 -11.80
N LYS A 503 -9.42 -6.30 -12.85
CA LYS A 503 -8.82 -4.97 -12.98
C LYS A 503 -9.56 -4.17 -14.06
N PRO A 504 -10.51 -3.29 -13.70
CA PRO A 504 -11.31 -2.54 -14.67
C PRO A 504 -10.47 -1.72 -15.67
N ARG A 505 -9.38 -1.11 -15.19
CA ARG A 505 -8.51 -0.24 -16.01
C ARG A 505 -7.76 -1.00 -17.09
N LYS A 506 -7.32 -2.22 -16.78
CA LYS A 506 -6.69 -3.12 -17.75
C LYS A 506 -7.67 -3.53 -18.85
N ALA A 507 -8.91 -3.89 -18.47
CA ALA A 507 -9.95 -4.23 -19.44
C ALA A 507 -10.34 -3.04 -20.34
N GLN A 508 -10.35 -1.83 -19.78
CA GLN A 508 -10.61 -0.57 -20.49
C GLN A 508 -9.44 -0.07 -21.35
N LYS A 509 -8.25 -0.69 -21.25
CA LYS A 509 -6.99 -0.19 -21.83
C LYS A 509 -6.70 1.26 -21.42
N ALA A 510 -6.94 1.57 -20.14
CA ALA A 510 -6.82 2.93 -19.65
C ALA A 510 -5.35 3.38 -19.61
N LYS A 511 -5.10 4.62 -20.05
CA LYS A 511 -3.76 5.24 -20.13
C LYS A 511 -3.65 6.45 -19.22
N VAL A 512 -2.45 6.63 -18.67
CA VAL A 512 -2.05 7.81 -17.91
C VAL A 512 -0.81 8.42 -18.57
N TYR A 513 -0.96 9.66 -19.04
CA TYR A 513 0.11 10.48 -19.59
C TYR A 513 0.63 11.41 -18.50
N VAL A 514 1.92 11.34 -18.18
CA VAL A 514 2.54 12.11 -17.10
C VAL A 514 3.42 13.20 -17.68
N TYR A 515 3.12 14.44 -17.31
CA TYR A 515 3.80 15.65 -17.75
C TYR A 515 4.61 16.26 -16.61
N SER A 516 5.68 16.96 -16.95
CA SER A 516 6.51 17.73 -16.00
C SER A 516 5.92 19.13 -15.73
N SER A 517 5.21 19.70 -16.69
CA SER A 517 4.80 21.11 -16.69
C SER A 517 3.32 21.30 -16.35
N LYS A 518 3.07 21.93 -15.20
CA LYS A 518 1.71 22.39 -14.82
C LYS A 518 1.09 23.29 -15.88
N ALA A 519 1.88 24.22 -16.44
CA ALA A 519 1.37 25.17 -17.44
C ALA A 519 0.96 24.46 -18.72
N GLU A 520 1.75 23.49 -19.19
CA GLU A 520 1.37 22.68 -20.35
C GLU A 520 0.05 21.95 -20.11
N LEU A 521 -0.11 21.27 -18.98
CA LEU A 521 -1.34 20.51 -18.69
C LEU A 521 -2.58 21.40 -18.62
N VAL A 522 -2.49 22.56 -17.94
CA VAL A 522 -3.60 23.52 -17.86
C VAL A 522 -3.94 24.07 -19.24
N GLY A 523 -2.93 24.34 -20.07
CA GLY A 523 -3.15 24.80 -21.44
C GLY A 523 -3.75 23.72 -22.35
N MET A 524 -3.33 22.46 -22.22
CA MET A 524 -3.95 21.32 -22.90
C MET A 524 -5.42 21.19 -22.51
N ALA A 525 -5.70 21.26 -21.21
CA ALA A 525 -7.07 21.24 -20.72
C ALA A 525 -7.87 22.44 -21.28
N ALA A 526 -7.29 23.64 -21.36
CA ALA A 526 -7.98 24.83 -21.87
C ALA A 526 -8.41 24.69 -23.35
N ILE A 527 -7.57 24.08 -24.20
CA ILE A 527 -7.80 23.97 -25.65
C ILE A 527 -8.55 22.70 -26.06
N ASP A 528 -8.69 21.71 -25.18
CA ASP A 528 -9.38 20.45 -25.50
C ASP A 528 -10.91 20.64 -25.52
N PRO A 529 -11.57 20.52 -26.69
CA PRO A 529 -13.02 20.70 -26.81
C PRO A 529 -13.84 19.55 -26.22
N ARG A 530 -13.21 18.41 -25.87
CA ARG A 530 -13.90 17.26 -25.27
C ARG A 530 -14.44 17.62 -23.89
N LYS A 531 -15.49 16.92 -23.47
CA LYS A 531 -15.95 16.97 -22.08
C LYS A 531 -14.88 16.39 -21.15
N ALA A 532 -14.43 17.19 -20.21
CA ALA A 532 -13.30 16.85 -19.37
C ALA A 532 -13.62 16.86 -17.88
N TYR A 533 -13.04 15.89 -17.18
CA TYR A 533 -13.04 15.84 -15.73
C TYR A 533 -11.67 16.31 -15.22
N CYS A 534 -11.65 17.46 -14.55
CA CYS A 534 -10.43 18.05 -14.00
C CYS A 534 -10.39 17.85 -12.49
N PHE A 535 -9.27 17.37 -11.95
CA PHE A 535 -9.16 17.05 -10.53
C PHE A 535 -7.80 17.42 -9.94
N SER A 536 -7.77 17.62 -8.62
CA SER A 536 -6.57 18.06 -7.92
C SER A 536 -6.62 17.75 -6.43
N ASP A 537 -5.44 17.60 -5.80
CA ASP A 537 -5.29 17.51 -4.34
C ASP A 537 -5.45 18.85 -3.61
N GLU A 538 -5.61 19.95 -4.35
CA GLU A 538 -5.73 21.31 -3.85
C GLU A 538 -6.89 22.06 -4.52
N LYS A 539 -7.63 22.84 -3.71
CA LYS A 539 -8.73 23.71 -4.17
C LYS A 539 -8.28 24.66 -5.28
N GLU A 540 -7.16 25.33 -5.08
CA GLU A 540 -6.68 26.38 -5.99
C GLU A 540 -6.44 25.86 -7.42
N ARG A 541 -5.84 24.67 -7.54
CA ARG A 541 -5.58 24.06 -8.86
C ARG A 541 -6.84 23.54 -9.54
N ALA A 542 -7.86 23.11 -8.77
CA ALA A 542 -9.16 22.80 -9.33
C ALA A 542 -9.84 24.07 -9.89
N THR A 543 -9.73 25.20 -9.19
CA THR A 543 -10.19 26.50 -9.69
C THR A 543 -9.45 26.93 -10.95
N GLU A 544 -8.11 26.76 -11.00
CA GLU A 544 -7.32 27.10 -12.20
C GLU A 544 -7.79 26.33 -13.44
N PHE A 545 -8.13 25.04 -13.34
CA PHE A 545 -8.74 24.30 -14.45
C PHE A 545 -10.11 24.87 -14.84
N SER A 546 -10.94 25.20 -13.86
CA SER A 546 -12.30 25.71 -14.07
C SER A 546 -12.32 27.07 -14.76
N GLU A 547 -11.30 27.90 -14.51
CA GLU A 547 -11.13 29.22 -15.10
C GLU A 547 -10.43 29.18 -16.46
N ALA A 548 -9.54 28.21 -16.68
CA ALA A 548 -8.82 28.06 -17.94
C ALA A 548 -9.68 27.46 -19.05
N ARG A 549 -10.65 26.59 -18.71
CA ARG A 549 -11.51 25.91 -19.69
C ARG A 549 -12.69 26.76 -20.10
N GLU A 550 -12.97 26.76 -21.40
CA GLU A 550 -14.14 27.43 -21.98
C GLU A 550 -15.43 26.60 -21.80
N GLY A 551 -16.58 27.29 -21.77
CA GLY A 551 -17.90 26.68 -21.59
C GLY A 551 -18.37 26.65 -20.14
N ASN A 552 -19.42 25.87 -19.87
CA ASN A 552 -20.02 25.79 -18.55
C ASN A 552 -19.29 24.76 -17.66
N SER A 553 -18.61 25.28 -16.63
CA SER A 553 -17.88 24.47 -15.65
C SER A 553 -18.65 24.32 -14.34
N LEU A 554 -18.61 23.10 -13.77
CA LEU A 554 -19.04 22.81 -12.40
C LEU A 554 -17.81 22.69 -11.51
N LEU A 555 -17.62 23.64 -10.58
CA LEU A 555 -16.50 23.63 -9.64
C LEU A 555 -16.93 23.07 -8.28
N VAL A 556 -16.35 21.95 -7.86
CA VAL A 556 -16.67 21.25 -6.60
C VAL A 556 -15.46 21.33 -5.64
N THR A 557 -15.53 22.27 -4.69
CA THR A 557 -14.48 22.53 -3.70
C THR A 557 -15.10 22.87 -2.34
N SER A 558 -14.29 22.96 -1.30
CA SER A 558 -14.76 23.33 0.05
C SER A 558 -15.44 24.71 0.13
N SER A 559 -15.31 25.58 -0.87
CA SER A 559 -16.03 26.87 -0.90
C SER A 559 -17.27 26.88 -1.79
N THR A 560 -17.50 25.83 -2.57
CA THR A 560 -18.64 25.77 -3.49
C THR A 560 -19.59 24.63 -3.16
N ILE A 561 -19.14 23.63 -2.39
CA ILE A 561 -19.92 22.42 -2.10
C ILE A 561 -21.29 22.74 -1.44
N ASP A 562 -21.33 23.72 -0.54
CA ASP A 562 -22.57 24.11 0.14
C ASP A 562 -23.58 24.77 -0.80
N SER A 563 -23.12 25.55 -1.79
CA SER A 563 -24.00 26.24 -2.74
C SER A 563 -24.48 25.36 -3.89
N ILE A 564 -23.88 24.17 -4.06
CA ILE A 564 -24.23 23.21 -5.13
C ILE A 564 -24.77 21.89 -4.57
N SER A 565 -25.15 21.83 -3.30
CA SER A 565 -25.63 20.61 -2.63
C SER A 565 -26.77 19.92 -3.39
N SER A 566 -27.74 20.68 -3.90
CA SER A 566 -28.84 20.16 -4.72
C SER A 566 -28.40 19.53 -6.05
N ILE A 567 -27.31 20.03 -6.64
CA ILE A 567 -26.69 19.43 -7.83
C ILE A 567 -26.02 18.11 -7.45
N MET A 568 -25.37 18.05 -6.28
CA MET A 568 -24.66 16.86 -5.80
C MET A 568 -25.61 15.69 -5.50
N GLU A 569 -26.84 15.97 -5.03
CA GLU A 569 -27.86 14.95 -4.74
C GLU A 569 -28.30 14.13 -5.97
N ASN A 570 -28.19 14.71 -7.18
CA ASN A 570 -28.48 14.02 -8.43
C ASN A 570 -27.37 14.31 -9.46
N ILE A 571 -26.12 14.08 -9.04
CA ILE A 571 -24.96 14.48 -9.83
C ILE A 571 -24.96 13.83 -11.22
N ASN A 572 -25.40 12.56 -11.33
CA ASN A 572 -25.34 11.77 -12.57
C ASN A 572 -26.16 12.40 -13.70
N GLU A 573 -27.28 13.04 -13.38
CA GLU A 573 -28.07 13.78 -14.37
C GLU A 573 -27.51 15.18 -14.62
N HIS A 574 -27.17 15.92 -13.58
CA HIS A 574 -26.77 17.32 -13.72
C HIS A 574 -25.42 17.48 -14.45
N VAL A 575 -24.43 16.61 -14.21
CA VAL A 575 -23.12 16.69 -14.85
C VAL A 575 -23.18 16.57 -16.37
N LYS A 576 -24.24 15.98 -16.94
CA LYS A 576 -24.45 15.89 -18.38
C LYS A 576 -24.66 17.26 -19.03
N SER A 577 -25.08 18.27 -18.26
CA SER A 577 -25.24 19.63 -18.77
C SER A 577 -23.93 20.40 -18.89
N TYR A 578 -22.90 20.04 -18.11
CA TYR A 578 -21.62 20.75 -18.06
C TYR A 578 -20.63 20.22 -19.12
N SER A 579 -19.78 21.11 -19.64
CA SER A 579 -18.64 20.77 -20.49
C SER A 579 -17.44 20.31 -19.65
N THR A 580 -17.37 20.78 -18.40
CA THR A 580 -16.23 20.54 -17.52
C THR A 580 -16.70 20.37 -16.09
N VAL A 581 -16.18 19.36 -15.39
CA VAL A 581 -16.32 19.23 -13.95
C VAL A 581 -14.94 19.33 -13.34
N CYS A 582 -14.75 20.28 -12.44
CA CYS A 582 -13.50 20.50 -11.73
C CYS A 582 -13.70 20.19 -10.25
N GLY A 583 -12.82 19.41 -9.62
CA GLY A 583 -12.93 19.28 -8.17
C GLY A 583 -11.66 18.96 -7.41
N SER A 584 -11.72 19.29 -6.12
CA SER A 584 -10.66 19.08 -5.14
C SER A 584 -10.95 17.83 -4.28
N PRO A 585 -10.20 17.54 -3.20
CA PRO A 585 -10.56 16.45 -2.29
C PRO A 585 -12.00 16.52 -1.73
N SER A 586 -12.63 17.71 -1.77
CA SER A 586 -14.05 17.92 -1.41
C SER A 586 -15.04 17.17 -2.30
N MET A 587 -14.70 16.96 -3.58
CA MET A 587 -15.51 16.15 -4.49
C MET A 587 -15.32 14.65 -4.24
N GLY A 588 -14.23 14.28 -3.54
CA GLY A 588 -13.81 12.91 -3.34
C GLY A 588 -14.67 12.11 -2.35
N THR A 589 -15.91 12.50 -2.03
CA THR A 589 -16.68 11.90 -0.91
C THR A 589 -18.05 11.38 -1.34
N GLY A 590 -18.12 10.07 -1.58
CA GLY A 590 -19.37 9.34 -1.81
C GLY A 590 -20.13 9.64 -3.10
N VAL A 591 -19.54 10.46 -3.97
CA VAL A 591 -20.10 10.80 -5.27
C VAL A 591 -19.43 9.90 -6.30
N SER A 592 -20.21 9.04 -6.95
CA SER A 592 -19.81 8.25 -8.13
C SER A 592 -20.55 8.83 -9.33
N VAL A 593 -19.82 9.20 -10.37
CA VAL A 593 -20.42 9.54 -11.66
C VAL A 593 -20.29 8.33 -12.57
N ASP A 594 -21.43 7.70 -12.83
CA ASP A 594 -21.51 6.44 -13.54
C ASP A 594 -21.37 6.63 -15.06
N GLU A 595 -21.19 5.52 -15.78
CA GLU A 595 -21.05 5.53 -17.24
C GLU A 595 -22.28 6.18 -17.93
N GLY A 596 -22.07 6.75 -19.12
CA GLY A 596 -23.14 7.45 -19.86
C GLY A 596 -23.17 8.98 -19.67
N HIS A 597 -22.19 9.53 -18.95
CA HIS A 597 -22.04 10.98 -18.71
C HIS A 597 -21.45 11.78 -19.89
N GLY A 598 -20.85 11.12 -20.89
CA GLY A 598 -20.26 11.76 -22.08
C GLY A 598 -18.85 12.37 -21.92
N TYR A 599 -18.29 12.42 -20.70
CA TYR A 599 -16.87 12.74 -20.47
C TYR A 599 -15.94 11.66 -21.01
N SER A 600 -14.82 12.05 -21.61
CA SER A 600 -13.88 11.13 -22.25
C SER A 600 -12.43 11.28 -21.79
N VAL A 601 -12.09 12.34 -21.06
CA VAL A 601 -10.71 12.62 -20.64
C VAL A 601 -10.65 13.18 -19.22
N GLY A 602 -9.62 12.79 -18.47
CA GLY A 602 -9.29 13.32 -17.15
C GLY A 602 -8.01 14.17 -17.13
N TYR A 603 -8.02 15.32 -16.46
CA TYR A 603 -6.83 16.15 -16.22
C TYR A 603 -6.56 16.31 -14.74
N GLY A 604 -5.38 15.92 -14.26
CA GLY A 604 -5.05 15.86 -12.85
C GLY A 604 -3.80 16.63 -12.44
N LEU A 605 -3.88 17.40 -11.35
CA LEU A 605 -2.72 18.05 -10.73
C LEU A 605 -2.52 17.55 -9.29
N PHE A 606 -1.42 16.83 -9.03
CA PHE A 606 -1.11 16.27 -7.71
C PHE A 606 0.21 16.83 -7.14
N GLY A 607 0.14 17.43 -5.96
CA GLY A 607 1.26 18.10 -5.28
C GLY A 607 1.91 17.27 -4.18
N GLY A 608 1.23 16.24 -3.68
CA GLY A 608 1.76 15.25 -2.73
C GLY A 608 2.00 15.77 -1.32
N MET A 609 1.48 16.95 -0.99
CA MET A 609 1.64 17.57 0.33
C MET A 609 0.52 17.15 1.29
N THR A 610 -0.72 17.26 0.82
CA THR A 610 -1.93 17.09 1.62
C THR A 610 -2.53 15.69 1.47
N THR A 611 -2.47 15.10 0.29
CA THR A 611 -3.08 13.80 -0.02
C THR A 611 -2.09 12.63 -0.01
N THR A 612 -2.62 11.42 0.08
CA THR A 612 -1.90 10.16 -0.16
C THR A 612 -2.13 9.65 -1.58
N VAL A 613 -1.34 8.67 -2.00
CA VAL A 613 -1.49 7.97 -3.29
C VAL A 613 -2.91 7.43 -3.48
N GLU A 614 -3.46 6.80 -2.45
CA GLU A 614 -4.77 6.16 -2.47
C GLU A 614 -5.89 7.19 -2.69
N GLN A 615 -5.76 8.37 -2.06
CA GLN A 615 -6.68 9.49 -2.27
C GLN A 615 -6.62 10.03 -3.69
N CYS A 616 -5.45 10.03 -4.33
CA CYS A 616 -5.30 10.44 -5.73
C CYS A 616 -6.00 9.46 -6.67
N GLN A 617 -5.78 8.16 -6.48
CA GLN A 617 -6.48 7.11 -7.24
C GLN A 617 -8.00 7.20 -7.08
N GLN A 618 -8.49 7.50 -5.87
CA GLN A 618 -9.92 7.70 -5.64
C GLN A 618 -10.49 8.90 -6.39
N GLN A 619 -9.76 10.01 -6.46
CA GLN A 619 -10.19 11.16 -7.28
C GLN A 619 -10.28 10.79 -8.76
N MET A 620 -9.30 10.05 -9.28
CA MET A 620 -9.32 9.54 -10.65
C MET A 620 -10.46 8.56 -10.93
N ALA A 621 -10.88 7.80 -9.91
CA ALA A 621 -11.94 6.80 -10.02
C ALA A 621 -13.37 7.34 -9.89
N ARG A 622 -13.56 8.66 -9.67
CA ARG A 622 -14.90 9.27 -9.49
C ARG A 622 -15.75 9.21 -10.75
N PHE A 623 -15.14 9.42 -11.91
CA PHE A 623 -15.81 9.32 -13.21
C PHE A 623 -15.54 7.95 -13.82
N ARG A 624 -16.58 7.13 -13.88
CA ARG A 624 -16.51 5.75 -14.39
C ARG A 624 -16.48 5.73 -15.91
N GLY A 625 -15.71 4.82 -16.49
CA GLY A 625 -15.59 4.70 -17.95
C GLY A 625 -14.54 5.61 -18.61
N LEU A 626 -13.91 6.53 -17.87
CA LEU A 626 -12.74 7.27 -18.38
C LEU A 626 -11.54 6.32 -18.58
N ASN A 627 -10.93 6.38 -19.76
CA ASN A 627 -9.77 5.57 -20.14
C ASN A 627 -8.53 6.41 -20.51
N GLU A 628 -8.61 7.74 -20.50
CA GLU A 628 -7.50 8.64 -20.83
C GLU A 628 -7.33 9.68 -19.72
N PHE A 629 -6.14 9.72 -19.12
CA PHE A 629 -5.80 10.66 -18.06
C PHE A 629 -4.48 11.37 -18.37
N HIS A 630 -4.43 12.68 -18.15
CA HIS A 630 -3.23 13.50 -18.25
C HIS A 630 -2.92 14.10 -16.88
N LEU A 631 -1.74 13.82 -16.33
CA LEU A 631 -1.38 14.18 -14.97
C LEU A 631 -0.09 15.00 -14.92
N VAL A 632 0.00 15.93 -13.98
CA VAL A 632 1.28 16.42 -13.46
C VAL A 632 1.33 16.01 -11.99
N VAL A 633 2.40 15.31 -11.62
CA VAL A 633 2.60 14.77 -10.28
C VAL A 633 3.92 15.30 -9.73
N ALA A 634 3.87 15.98 -8.58
CA ALA A 634 5.06 16.56 -7.98
C ALA A 634 6.02 15.49 -7.43
N GLU A 635 7.30 15.64 -7.75
CA GLU A 635 8.38 14.87 -7.13
C GLU A 635 8.55 15.27 -5.66
N ARG A 636 8.35 14.32 -4.76
CA ARG A 636 8.54 14.51 -3.32
C ARG A 636 9.35 13.37 -2.74
N TYR A 637 10.52 13.72 -2.23
CA TYR A 637 11.40 12.81 -1.50
C TYR A 637 11.46 13.20 -0.03
N ASN A 638 10.77 12.42 0.80
CA ASN A 638 10.80 12.58 2.25
C ASN A 638 11.64 11.47 2.90
N ASN A 639 11.97 11.62 4.17
CA ASN A 639 12.71 10.59 4.94
C ASN A 639 12.01 10.36 6.28
N LEU A 640 10.69 10.21 6.20
CA LEU A 640 9.83 9.91 7.34
C LEU A 640 9.95 8.42 7.71
N PRO A 641 9.72 8.02 8.97
CA PRO A 641 9.75 6.61 9.36
C PRO A 641 8.60 5.82 8.70
N GLU A 642 8.94 4.81 7.90
CA GLU A 642 7.99 4.00 7.09
C GLU A 642 7.59 2.67 7.73
N THR A 643 8.12 2.35 8.92
CA THR A 643 7.79 1.11 9.62
C THR A 643 7.17 1.42 10.98
N GLN A 644 6.17 0.65 11.38
CA GLN A 644 5.49 0.82 12.67
C GLN A 644 6.51 0.86 13.82
N LYS A 645 7.51 -0.04 13.82
CA LYS A 645 8.59 -0.06 14.82
C LYS A 645 9.37 1.26 14.90
N ARG A 646 9.72 1.86 13.75
CA ARG A 646 10.42 3.15 13.72
C ARG A 646 9.52 4.29 14.19
N VAL A 647 8.24 4.26 13.80
CA VAL A 647 7.24 5.25 14.23
C VAL A 647 7.03 5.19 15.74
N ILE A 648 6.76 4.00 16.30
CA ILE A 648 6.61 3.77 17.74
C ILE A 648 7.82 4.35 18.48
N LYS A 649 9.04 3.94 18.08
CA LYS A 649 10.24 4.41 18.75
C LYS A 649 10.36 5.93 18.72
N GLN A 650 10.30 6.53 17.53
CA GLN A 650 10.65 7.95 17.33
C GLN A 650 9.55 8.93 17.73
N LEU A 651 8.28 8.55 17.58
CA LEU A 651 7.14 9.43 17.81
C LEU A 651 6.38 9.12 19.09
N VAL A 652 6.63 7.98 19.74
CA VAL A 652 5.91 7.56 20.96
C VAL A 652 6.89 7.29 22.10
N THR A 653 7.72 6.25 21.98
CA THR A 653 8.55 5.76 23.08
C THR A 653 9.61 6.78 23.50
N ASP A 654 10.44 7.28 22.57
CA ASP A 654 11.52 8.21 22.91
C ASP A 654 10.96 9.52 23.54
N PRO A 655 9.93 10.19 22.97
CA PRO A 655 9.31 11.35 23.60
C PRO A 655 8.68 11.06 24.97
N MET A 656 8.04 9.90 25.12
CA MET A 656 7.39 9.50 26.37
C MET A 656 8.39 9.26 27.49
N LEU A 657 9.48 8.54 27.22
CA LEU A 657 10.53 8.27 28.20
C LEU A 657 11.17 9.56 28.72
N ILE A 658 11.45 10.52 27.83
CA ILE A 658 12.01 11.82 28.23
C ILE A 658 11.00 12.57 29.11
N THR A 659 9.73 12.60 28.70
CA THR A 659 8.68 13.33 29.42
C THR A 659 8.40 12.70 30.79
N SER A 660 8.34 11.38 30.86
CA SER A 660 8.09 10.65 32.10
C SER A 660 9.25 10.81 33.08
N ALA A 661 10.50 10.74 32.59
CA ALA A 661 11.69 11.01 33.40
C ALA A 661 11.69 12.44 33.97
N ASN A 662 11.35 13.44 33.15
CA ASN A 662 11.23 14.84 33.60
C ASN A 662 10.15 15.03 34.68
N CYS A 663 9.07 14.26 34.63
CA CYS A 663 7.98 14.33 35.61
C CYS A 663 8.19 13.43 36.84
N GLY A 664 9.24 12.59 36.86
CA GLY A 664 9.44 11.57 37.89
C GLY A 664 8.35 10.49 37.87
N VAL A 665 7.82 10.15 36.69
CA VAL A 665 6.77 9.14 36.49
C VAL A 665 7.36 7.97 35.72
N THR A 666 7.14 6.75 36.23
CA THR A 666 7.57 5.52 35.55
C THR A 666 6.45 5.02 34.64
N LEU A 667 6.78 4.71 33.39
CA LEU A 667 5.88 4.07 32.43
C LEU A 667 6.42 2.70 32.03
N HIS A 668 5.53 1.72 31.86
CA HIS A 668 5.85 0.40 31.33
C HIS A 668 5.50 0.31 29.84
N GLY A 669 6.03 -0.71 29.15
CA GLY A 669 5.89 -0.87 27.69
C GLY A 669 4.43 -0.83 27.22
N ASP A 670 3.55 -1.61 27.86
CA ASP A 670 2.14 -1.71 27.47
C ASP A 670 1.35 -0.41 27.70
N VAL A 671 1.72 0.36 28.72
CA VAL A 671 1.15 1.68 29.00
C VAL A 671 1.57 2.70 27.94
N MET A 672 2.82 2.62 27.47
CA MET A 672 3.34 3.52 26.44
C MET A 672 2.77 3.22 25.06
N VAL A 673 2.40 1.98 24.76
CA VAL A 673 1.99 1.56 23.41
C VAL A 673 0.73 0.71 23.49
N ASP A 674 -0.40 1.37 23.79
CA ASP A 674 -1.72 0.76 23.78
C ASP A 674 -2.19 0.39 22.36
N SER A 675 -3.31 -0.35 22.25
CA SER A 675 -3.83 -0.81 20.95
C SER A 675 -4.13 0.34 19.97
N PHE A 676 -4.63 1.47 20.48
CA PHE A 676 -4.85 2.68 19.69
C PHE A 676 -3.53 3.28 19.19
N ALA A 677 -2.50 3.37 20.05
CA ALA A 677 -1.17 3.85 19.67
C ALA A 677 -0.53 2.95 18.61
N LYS A 678 -0.67 1.61 18.73
CA LYS A 678 -0.20 0.66 17.71
C LYS A 678 -0.84 0.96 16.35
N LEU A 679 -2.18 1.10 16.32
CA LEU A 679 -2.92 1.35 15.07
C LEU A 679 -2.54 2.72 14.48
N TRP A 680 -2.48 3.75 15.32
CA TRP A 680 -2.01 5.08 14.93
C TRP A 680 -0.62 5.04 14.31
N CYS A 681 0.30 4.25 14.88
CA CYS A 681 1.66 4.12 14.38
C CYS A 681 1.73 3.40 13.02
N THR A 682 0.89 2.39 12.81
CA THR A 682 0.81 1.66 11.53
C THR A 682 0.26 2.56 10.44
N VAL A 683 -0.85 3.24 10.69
CA VAL A 683 -1.44 4.22 9.75
C VAL A 683 -0.44 5.32 9.41
N THR A 684 0.31 5.81 10.41
CA THR A 684 1.36 6.81 10.21
C THR A 684 2.49 6.28 9.34
N ALA A 685 2.92 5.04 9.55
CA ALA A 685 3.99 4.40 8.78
C ALA A 685 3.59 4.27 7.30
N GLU A 686 2.36 3.85 7.02
CA GLU A 686 1.85 3.71 5.65
C GLU A 686 1.70 5.07 4.95
N LYS A 687 1.17 6.08 5.66
CA LYS A 687 1.10 7.45 5.15
C LYS A 687 2.50 7.99 4.84
N ASN A 688 3.49 7.69 5.68
CA ASN A 688 4.89 8.08 5.45
C ASN A 688 5.48 7.36 4.24
N LYS A 689 5.22 6.06 4.08
CA LYS A 689 5.62 5.28 2.91
C LYS A 689 5.05 5.90 1.63
N SER A 690 3.75 6.20 1.61
CA SER A 690 3.06 6.89 0.52
C SER A 690 3.73 8.23 0.17
N LYS A 691 4.15 9.02 1.17
CA LYS A 691 4.73 10.35 0.98
C LYS A 691 6.25 10.40 0.72
N ASN A 692 7.00 9.35 1.04
CA ASN A 692 8.47 9.40 0.94
C ASN A 692 8.99 9.35 -0.50
N ASN A 693 8.25 8.75 -1.43
CA ASN A 693 8.51 8.78 -2.87
C ASN A 693 7.19 8.98 -3.63
N PHE A 694 6.53 10.12 -3.39
CA PHE A 694 5.12 10.30 -3.76
C PHE A 694 4.81 10.02 -5.24
N GLN A 695 5.61 10.58 -6.15
CA GLN A 695 5.41 10.37 -7.59
C GLN A 695 5.61 8.89 -7.96
N GLY A 696 6.75 8.30 -7.60
CA GLY A 696 7.04 6.90 -7.89
C GLY A 696 5.97 5.96 -7.34
N ASN A 697 5.59 6.14 -6.07
CA ASN A 697 4.55 5.34 -5.44
C ASN A 697 3.19 5.50 -6.12
N LEU A 698 2.82 6.70 -6.59
CA LEU A 698 1.57 6.90 -7.33
C LEU A 698 1.59 6.18 -8.67
N LEU A 699 2.69 6.27 -9.42
CA LEU A 699 2.83 5.59 -10.71
C LEU A 699 2.80 4.07 -10.55
N ASP A 700 3.57 3.53 -9.59
CA ASP A 700 3.57 2.11 -9.26
C ASP A 700 2.15 1.61 -8.90
N ALA A 701 1.42 2.40 -8.10
CA ALA A 701 0.07 2.05 -7.70
C ALA A 701 -0.94 2.11 -8.87
N LEU A 702 -0.79 3.04 -9.81
CA LEU A 702 -1.61 3.10 -11.03
C LEU A 702 -1.30 1.94 -11.98
N GLU A 703 -0.04 1.54 -12.13
CA GLU A 703 0.32 0.33 -12.89
C GLU A 703 -0.33 -0.93 -12.27
N LEU A 704 -0.30 -1.05 -10.95
CA LEU A 704 -0.95 -2.16 -10.22
C LEU A 704 -2.48 -2.18 -10.39
N GLU A 705 -3.13 -1.01 -10.52
CA GLU A 705 -4.56 -0.90 -10.86
C GLU A 705 -4.86 -1.31 -12.32
N GLY A 706 -3.81 -1.38 -13.17
CA GLY A 706 -3.90 -1.80 -14.56
C GLY A 706 -3.86 -0.67 -15.59
N PHE A 707 -3.38 0.51 -15.23
CA PHE A 707 -3.11 1.59 -16.19
C PHE A 707 -1.82 1.33 -16.99
N GLU A 708 -1.81 1.76 -18.25
CA GLU A 708 -0.59 1.95 -19.02
C GLU A 708 -0.05 3.37 -18.76
N ILE A 709 1.17 3.47 -18.22
CA ILE A 709 1.81 4.75 -17.92
C ILE A 709 2.69 5.19 -19.10
N VAL A 710 2.54 6.45 -19.50
CA VAL A 710 3.33 7.09 -20.56
C VAL A 710 3.94 8.37 -20.01
N LEU A 711 5.27 8.42 -19.92
CA LEU A 711 6.00 9.62 -19.51
C LEU A 711 6.20 10.53 -20.74
N ILE A 712 5.85 11.81 -20.60
CA ILE A 712 6.01 12.82 -21.65
C ILE A 712 7.25 13.66 -21.36
N GLU A 713 8.26 13.53 -22.22
CA GLU A 713 9.55 14.23 -22.08
C GLU A 713 9.58 15.58 -22.81
N GLU A 714 8.87 15.69 -23.93
CA GLU A 714 8.83 16.90 -24.76
C GLU A 714 7.59 17.74 -24.44
N GLU A 715 7.82 19.01 -24.06
CA GLU A 715 6.73 19.94 -23.78
C GLU A 715 6.17 20.57 -25.07
N ASN A 716 4.85 20.60 -25.20
CA ASN A 716 4.17 21.34 -26.26
C ASN A 716 4.14 22.84 -25.94
N GLU A 717 4.99 23.61 -26.61
CA GLU A 717 5.11 25.06 -26.40
C GLU A 717 3.81 25.84 -26.65
N THR A 718 2.92 25.37 -27.53
CA THR A 718 1.62 26.02 -27.79
C THR A 718 0.70 25.89 -26.58
N SER A 719 0.49 24.67 -26.10
CA SER A 719 -0.31 24.40 -24.89
C SER A 719 0.29 25.12 -23.68
N LYS A 720 1.61 25.03 -23.50
CA LYS A 720 2.32 25.70 -22.40
C LYS A 720 2.15 27.21 -22.40
N ALA A 721 2.21 27.87 -23.56
CA ALA A 721 1.96 29.30 -23.67
C ALA A 721 0.52 29.66 -23.26
N LYS A 722 -0.47 28.91 -23.74
CA LYS A 722 -1.88 29.12 -23.37
C LYS A 722 -2.14 28.91 -21.87
N GLY A 723 -1.50 27.90 -21.28
CA GLY A 723 -1.60 27.66 -19.85
C GLY A 723 -0.93 28.73 -19.00
N LYS A 724 0.20 29.30 -19.43
CA LYS A 724 0.82 30.46 -18.74
C LYS A 724 -0.10 31.66 -18.71
N GLU A 725 -0.73 31.99 -19.84
CA GLU A 725 -1.73 33.07 -19.93
C GLU A 725 -2.88 32.83 -18.94
N SER A 726 -3.47 31.62 -18.97
CA SER A 726 -4.61 31.27 -18.11
C SER A 726 -4.26 31.28 -16.62
N LEU A 727 -3.06 30.81 -16.27
CA LEU A 727 -2.58 30.80 -14.89
C LEU A 727 -2.31 32.21 -14.36
N GLU A 728 -1.84 33.15 -15.20
CA GLU A 728 -1.63 34.54 -14.79
C GLU A 728 -2.96 35.25 -14.55
N VAL A 729 -3.96 35.08 -15.44
CA VAL A 729 -5.32 35.61 -15.23
C VAL A 729 -5.94 35.08 -13.95
N SER A 730 -5.83 33.77 -13.71
CA SER A 730 -6.32 33.13 -12.47
C SER A 730 -5.61 33.68 -11.22
N LYS A 731 -4.31 33.96 -11.31
CA LYS A 731 -3.53 34.57 -10.23
C LYS A 731 -3.97 36.00 -9.94
N GLU A 732 -4.14 36.84 -10.96
CA GLU A 732 -4.64 38.21 -10.81
C GLU A 732 -6.01 38.26 -10.13
N ARG A 733 -6.95 37.39 -10.57
CA ARG A 733 -8.28 37.30 -9.96
C ARG A 733 -8.22 36.92 -8.48
N ARG A 734 -7.38 35.94 -8.14
CA ARG A 734 -7.18 35.51 -6.76
C ARG A 734 -6.58 36.61 -5.89
N GLU A 735 -5.64 37.38 -6.39
CA GLU A 735 -5.09 38.53 -5.67
C GLU A 735 -6.18 39.57 -5.40
N VAL A 736 -7.05 39.87 -6.37
CA VAL A 736 -8.19 40.79 -6.16
C VAL A 736 -9.16 40.26 -5.10
N GLU A 737 -9.55 38.99 -5.16
CA GLU A 737 -10.44 38.37 -4.16
C GLU A 737 -9.80 38.30 -2.77
N LYS A 738 -8.49 38.05 -2.70
CA LYS A 738 -7.72 38.02 -1.47
C LYS A 738 -7.70 39.42 -0.85
N THR A 739 -7.41 40.46 -1.62
CA THR A 739 -7.42 41.86 -1.15
C THR A 739 -8.79 42.21 -0.55
N LYS A 740 -9.89 41.88 -1.22
CA LYS A 740 -11.25 42.13 -0.69
C LYS A 740 -11.52 41.41 0.64
N ARG A 741 -11.12 40.13 0.75
CA ARG A 741 -11.26 39.35 1.99
C ARG A 741 -10.41 39.92 3.13
N VAL A 742 -9.18 40.30 2.83
CA VAL A 742 -8.26 40.93 3.78
C VAL A 742 -8.83 42.26 4.26
N GLU A 743 -9.31 43.13 3.37
CA GLU A 743 -9.91 44.42 3.73
C GLU A 743 -11.11 44.25 4.66
N ALA A 744 -12.02 43.34 4.31
CA ALA A 744 -13.19 43.03 5.14
C ALA A 744 -12.78 42.51 6.52
N LYS A 745 -11.80 41.59 6.59
CA LYS A 745 -11.34 41.03 7.85
C LYS A 745 -10.55 42.02 8.70
N ALA A 746 -9.77 42.89 8.05
CA ALA A 746 -9.03 43.96 8.71
C ALA A 746 -9.99 44.95 9.40
N ALA A 747 -11.08 45.33 8.72
CA ALA A 747 -12.12 46.18 9.31
C ALA A 747 -12.74 45.55 10.57
N GLU A 748 -13.04 44.25 10.55
CA GLU A 748 -13.53 43.50 11.71
C GLU A 748 -12.51 43.49 12.86
N LEU A 749 -11.25 43.13 12.56
CA LEU A 749 -10.18 43.00 13.54
C LEU A 749 -9.80 44.33 14.19
N ARG A 750 -9.84 45.42 13.43
CA ARG A 750 -9.60 46.77 13.94
C ARG A 750 -10.56 47.10 15.09
N THR A 751 -11.85 46.86 14.89
CA THR A 751 -12.88 47.08 15.91
C THR A 751 -12.71 46.11 17.08
N LYS A 752 -12.45 44.83 16.80
CA LYS A 752 -12.38 43.78 17.81
C LYS A 752 -11.16 43.88 18.73
N LEU A 753 -10.01 44.26 18.20
CA LEU A 753 -8.73 44.28 18.93
C LEU A 753 -8.30 45.69 19.35
N GLY A 754 -9.01 46.75 18.89
CA GLY A 754 -8.67 48.13 19.21
C GLY A 754 -7.32 48.59 18.66
N VAL A 755 -6.85 47.98 17.57
CA VAL A 755 -5.57 48.30 16.91
C VAL A 755 -5.75 49.29 15.75
N ASP A 756 -4.66 49.85 15.22
CA ASP A 756 -4.74 50.70 14.04
C ASP A 756 -5.04 49.91 12.74
N GLN A 757 -5.35 50.64 11.66
CA GLN A 757 -5.68 50.05 10.36
C GLN A 757 -4.52 49.25 9.77
N GLN A 758 -3.27 49.69 9.98
CA GLN A 758 -2.10 49.06 9.39
C GLN A 758 -1.85 47.69 10.04
N LEU A 759 -1.92 47.61 11.37
CA LEU A 759 -1.76 46.37 12.13
C LEU A 759 -2.94 45.42 11.91
N ALA A 760 -4.18 45.93 11.85
CA ALA A 760 -5.35 45.10 11.53
C ALA A 760 -5.24 44.46 10.13
N THR A 761 -4.79 45.23 9.14
CA THR A 761 -4.55 44.75 7.77
C THR A 761 -3.46 43.68 7.77
N TYR A 762 -2.35 43.93 8.47
CA TYR A 762 -1.28 42.96 8.63
C TYR A 762 -1.77 41.63 9.26
N ILE A 763 -2.54 41.69 10.35
CA ILE A 763 -3.10 40.47 10.99
C ILE A 763 -3.99 39.70 10.02
N ALA A 764 -4.87 40.40 9.29
CA ALA A 764 -5.77 39.80 8.31
C ALA A 764 -4.97 39.10 7.19
N GLU A 765 -3.99 39.78 6.58
CA GLU A 765 -3.16 39.24 5.50
C GLU A 765 -2.39 37.98 5.90
N ARG A 766 -1.80 37.97 7.10
CA ARG A 766 -0.98 36.86 7.58
C ARG A 766 -1.80 35.66 8.00
N ASN A 767 -3.00 35.89 8.51
CA ASN A 767 -3.95 34.81 8.76
C ASN A 767 -4.53 34.24 7.46
N GLU A 768 -4.77 35.08 6.44
CA GLU A 768 -5.26 34.62 5.13
C GLU A 768 -4.20 33.78 4.40
N THR A 769 -2.93 34.19 4.44
CA THR A 769 -1.88 33.57 3.62
C THR A 769 -1.49 32.16 4.11
N LYS A 770 -1.51 31.89 5.43
CA LYS A 770 -1.16 30.55 6.00
C LYS A 770 -1.80 30.22 7.38
N ALA A 771 -2.73 31.03 7.86
CA ALA A 771 -3.14 31.07 9.27
C ALA A 771 -1.92 31.25 10.21
N LEU A 772 -0.94 32.08 9.79
CA LEU A 772 0.37 32.21 10.43
C LEU A 772 0.23 32.51 11.92
N LEU A 773 -0.51 33.58 12.25
CA LEU A 773 -0.62 34.06 13.63
C LEU A 773 -1.52 33.13 14.45
N THR A 774 -2.67 32.71 13.91
CA THR A 774 -3.59 31.80 14.62
C THR A 774 -2.95 30.45 14.96
N LYS A 775 -2.18 29.85 14.04
CA LYS A 775 -1.42 28.62 14.32
C LYS A 775 -0.25 28.87 15.28
N GLY A 776 0.34 30.07 15.21
CA GLY A 776 1.40 30.55 16.07
C GLY A 776 1.01 30.62 17.55
N LEU A 777 -0.19 31.14 17.84
CA LEU A 777 -0.68 31.39 19.20
C LEU A 777 -0.57 30.16 20.10
N ARG A 778 -0.97 28.97 19.62
CA ARG A 778 -0.88 27.74 20.43
C ARG A 778 0.56 27.42 20.85
N ASN A 779 1.51 27.51 19.92
CA ASN A 779 2.90 27.24 20.22
C ASN A 779 3.51 28.36 21.07
N LEU A 780 3.08 29.60 20.86
CA LEU A 780 3.45 30.72 21.71
C LEU A 780 3.00 30.47 23.15
N THR A 781 1.75 30.06 23.38
CA THR A 781 1.23 29.68 24.70
C THR A 781 2.05 28.56 25.34
N ILE A 782 2.51 27.57 24.58
CA ILE A 782 3.40 26.50 25.11
C ILE A 782 4.79 27.07 25.44
N ALA A 783 5.31 27.98 24.62
CA ALA A 783 6.64 28.56 24.79
C ALA A 783 6.72 29.52 25.98
N THR A 784 5.64 30.23 26.31
CA THR A 784 5.56 31.18 27.43
C THR A 784 5.17 30.54 28.77
N MET A 785 4.72 29.28 28.78
CA MET A 785 4.46 28.55 30.03
C MET A 785 5.72 28.44 30.90
N THR A 786 5.54 28.65 32.21
CA THR A 786 6.57 28.38 33.19
C THR A 786 6.88 26.89 33.24
N THR A 787 8.11 26.52 33.62
CA THR A 787 8.51 25.11 33.75
C THR A 787 7.58 24.35 34.72
N LYS A 788 7.10 25.01 35.78
CA LYS A 788 6.19 24.43 36.77
C LYS A 788 4.84 24.09 36.16
N GLU A 789 4.23 25.02 35.42
CA GLU A 789 2.94 24.80 34.74
C GLU A 789 3.04 23.73 33.67
N ALA A 790 4.09 23.79 32.84
CA ALA A 790 4.32 22.80 31.78
C ALA A 790 4.48 21.39 32.36
N THR A 791 5.29 21.24 33.42
CA THR A 791 5.49 19.95 34.09
C THR A 791 4.21 19.45 34.76
N ALA A 792 3.40 20.33 35.33
CA ALA A 792 2.10 19.96 35.91
C ALA A 792 1.13 19.41 34.84
N LYS A 793 1.09 20.04 33.66
CA LYS A 793 0.28 19.56 32.52
C LYS A 793 0.80 18.24 31.96
N ASP A 794 2.12 18.08 31.82
CA ASP A 794 2.71 16.81 31.39
C ASP A 794 2.36 15.69 32.38
N LYS A 795 2.46 15.95 33.69
CA LYS A 795 2.13 14.96 34.74
C LYS A 795 0.66 14.55 34.71
N ASP A 796 -0.28 15.50 34.55
CA ASP A 796 -1.71 15.20 34.36
C ASP A 796 -1.96 14.31 33.14
N GLN A 797 -1.31 14.58 32.02
CA GLN A 797 -1.45 13.75 30.82
C GLN A 797 -0.89 12.35 31.00
N LEU A 798 0.25 12.21 31.67
CA LEU A 798 0.85 10.90 31.98
C LEU A 798 -0.06 10.06 32.87
N PHE A 799 -0.71 10.64 33.89
CA PHE A 799 -1.68 9.91 34.70
C PHE A 799 -2.90 9.45 33.90
N LYS A 800 -3.37 10.26 32.95
CA LYS A 800 -4.45 9.84 32.03
C LYS A 800 -4.03 8.69 31.12
N VAL A 801 -2.76 8.64 30.72
CA VAL A 801 -2.18 7.51 29.96
C VAL A 801 -2.11 6.25 30.83
N ILE A 802 -1.59 6.35 32.06
CA ILE A 802 -1.54 5.23 33.01
C ILE A 802 -2.93 4.66 33.29
N ASN A 803 -3.93 5.53 33.46
CA ASN A 803 -5.32 5.13 33.69
C ASN A 803 -6.04 4.68 32.41
N GLY A 804 -5.37 4.66 31.25
CA GLY A 804 -5.94 4.22 29.98
C GLY A 804 -6.97 5.18 29.35
N THR A 805 -7.25 6.34 29.95
CA THR A 805 -8.22 7.33 29.39
C THR A 805 -7.66 8.14 28.24
N LYS A 806 -6.33 8.21 28.12
CA LYS A 806 -5.61 8.88 27.04
C LYS A 806 -4.58 7.93 26.44
N SER A 807 -4.30 8.03 25.14
CA SER A 807 -3.19 7.29 24.52
C SER A 807 -1.94 8.16 24.46
N SER A 808 -0.77 7.54 24.50
CA SER A 808 0.54 8.17 24.43
C SER A 808 0.73 9.02 23.16
N VAL A 809 0.21 8.58 22.02
CA VAL A 809 0.25 9.32 20.74
C VAL A 809 -0.55 10.64 20.78
N GLN A 810 -1.42 10.82 21.78
CA GLN A 810 -2.22 12.03 21.97
C GLN A 810 -1.61 12.99 23.00
N VAL A 811 -0.47 12.65 23.60
CA VAL A 811 0.22 13.48 24.58
C VAL A 811 0.83 14.70 23.90
N THR A 812 0.68 15.86 24.53
CA THR A 812 1.42 17.07 24.18
C THR A 812 2.54 17.22 25.20
N HIS A 813 3.78 17.22 24.75
CA HIS A 813 4.95 17.30 25.61
C HIS A 813 5.28 18.76 25.94
N TYR A 814 4.52 19.39 26.85
CA TYR A 814 4.55 20.83 27.10
C TYR A 814 5.94 21.32 27.49
N ASN A 815 6.63 20.64 28.40
CA ASN A 815 7.93 21.09 28.90
C ASN A 815 9.01 21.06 27.81
N GLU A 816 9.20 19.92 27.14
CA GLU A 816 10.21 19.79 26.08
C GLU A 816 9.88 20.61 24.83
N SER A 817 8.60 20.65 24.42
CA SER A 817 8.17 21.51 23.33
C SER A 817 8.43 22.99 23.63
N GLY A 818 8.09 23.43 24.85
CA GLY A 818 8.33 24.80 25.30
C GLY A 818 9.82 25.16 25.34
N LYS A 819 10.67 24.27 25.86
CA LYS A 819 12.14 24.45 25.86
C LYS A 819 12.68 24.63 24.44
N LEU A 820 12.23 23.80 23.49
CA LEU A 820 12.69 23.88 22.10
C LEU A 820 12.22 25.17 21.43
N LEU A 821 10.97 25.57 21.62
CA LEU A 821 10.42 26.81 21.08
C LEU A 821 11.12 28.05 21.65
N ARG A 822 11.40 28.09 22.96
CA ARG A 822 12.18 29.18 23.58
C ARG A 822 13.61 29.26 23.03
N ARG A 823 14.26 28.11 22.81
CA ARG A 823 15.60 28.06 22.18
C ARG A 823 15.57 28.60 20.75
N LEU A 824 14.54 28.27 19.97
CA LEU A 824 14.33 28.80 18.62
C LEU A 824 14.15 30.32 18.63
N ALA A 825 13.26 30.83 19.49
CA ALA A 825 13.02 32.27 19.65
C ALA A 825 14.31 33.02 20.05
N LYS A 826 15.03 32.51 21.06
CA LYS A 826 16.31 33.08 21.50
C LYS A 826 17.37 33.06 20.38
N ALA A 827 17.41 32.00 19.58
CA ALA A 827 18.33 31.92 18.43
C ALA A 827 18.04 33.03 17.40
N ALA A 828 16.78 33.42 17.24
CA ALA A 828 16.32 34.53 16.40
C ALA A 828 16.33 35.91 17.11
N GLY A 829 16.84 36.00 18.34
CA GLY A 829 16.92 37.27 19.08
C GLY A 829 15.58 37.77 19.63
N ILE A 830 14.63 36.86 19.87
CA ILE A 830 13.28 37.19 20.35
C ILE A 830 13.17 36.96 21.85
N ASP A 831 12.66 37.98 22.54
CA ASP A 831 12.14 37.90 23.90
C ASP A 831 10.64 37.57 23.83
N LEU A 832 10.27 36.39 24.31
CA LEU A 832 8.90 35.89 24.25
C LEU A 832 8.00 36.45 25.35
N ASP A 833 8.57 36.93 26.46
CA ASP A 833 7.79 37.44 27.60
C ASP A 833 7.24 38.83 27.26
N ASN A 834 8.08 39.65 26.61
CA ASN A 834 7.71 40.98 26.15
C ASN A 834 7.33 41.03 24.67
N LEU A 835 7.42 39.92 23.94
CA LEU A 835 7.24 39.83 22.49
C LEU A 835 8.03 40.94 21.76
N THR A 836 9.34 41.04 22.03
CA THR A 836 10.24 42.02 21.41
C THR A 836 11.41 41.32 20.71
N THR A 837 12.08 42.03 19.79
CA THR A 837 13.32 41.56 19.15
C THR A 837 14.46 42.52 19.45
N ASN A 838 15.67 41.99 19.57
CA ASN A 838 16.90 42.80 19.61
C ASN A 838 17.47 43.11 18.22
N GLY A 839 16.70 42.84 17.14
CA GLY A 839 17.11 43.10 15.77
C GLY A 839 18.15 42.13 15.22
N LYS A 840 18.33 40.96 15.87
CA LYS A 840 19.33 39.97 15.43
C LYS A 840 19.05 39.50 14.01
N THR A 841 20.06 39.58 13.17
CA THR A 841 20.02 39.10 11.79
C THR A 841 20.76 37.78 11.60
N TRP A 842 20.43 37.06 10.54
CA TRP A 842 21.16 35.88 10.08
C TRP A 842 21.15 35.82 8.55
N THR A 843 22.15 35.18 7.95
CA THR A 843 22.35 35.16 6.50
C THR A 843 22.28 33.76 5.90
N THR A 844 22.20 33.66 4.57
CA THR A 844 22.40 32.38 3.85
C THR A 844 23.74 31.72 4.19
N ASP A 845 24.77 32.51 4.48
CA ASP A 845 26.14 32.03 4.82
C ASP A 845 26.31 31.69 6.31
N SER A 846 25.41 32.16 7.17
CA SER A 846 25.34 31.77 8.59
C SER A 846 24.85 30.33 8.81
N GLU A 847 24.90 29.51 7.75
CA GLU A 847 24.60 28.09 7.71
C GLU A 847 25.30 27.32 8.84
N ARG A 848 26.57 27.62 9.16
CA ARG A 848 27.33 26.83 10.13
C ARG A 848 26.73 26.89 11.55
N GLY A 849 26.22 28.06 11.97
CA GLY A 849 25.61 28.25 13.29
C GLY A 849 24.22 27.63 13.40
N ILE A 850 23.37 27.82 12.38
CA ILE A 850 22.03 27.23 12.32
C ILE A 850 22.11 25.72 12.13
N ARG A 851 23.01 25.23 11.28
CA ARG A 851 23.26 23.80 11.08
C ARG A 851 23.84 23.15 12.34
N SER A 852 24.75 23.84 13.05
CA SER A 852 25.23 23.39 14.36
C SER A 852 24.08 23.33 15.37
N PHE A 853 23.20 24.32 15.44
CA PHE A 853 21.98 24.26 16.26
C PHE A 853 21.08 23.07 15.90
N MET A 854 20.80 22.87 14.60
CA MET A 854 19.99 21.75 14.11
C MET A 854 20.58 20.38 14.42
N LEU A 855 21.91 20.24 14.38
CA LEU A 855 22.61 18.98 14.64
C LEU A 855 22.86 18.74 16.14
N LYS A 856 23.01 19.81 16.93
CA LYS A 856 23.29 19.76 18.37
C LYS A 856 22.03 19.48 19.19
N GLN A 857 20.85 19.89 18.73
CA GLN A 857 19.62 19.28 19.20
C GLN A 857 19.61 17.86 18.61
N SER A 858 19.74 16.81 19.44
CA SER A 858 19.75 15.43 18.93
C SER A 858 18.49 15.22 18.06
N LYS A 859 18.57 14.32 17.06
CA LYS A 859 17.44 13.99 16.16
C LYS A 859 16.11 13.77 16.91
N GLU A 860 16.18 13.43 18.21
CA GLU A 860 15.08 13.18 19.13
C GLU A 860 14.32 14.42 19.60
N TYR A 861 14.84 15.65 19.51
CA TYR A 861 14.13 16.83 20.05
C TYR A 861 13.07 17.40 19.11
N PHE A 862 13.23 17.27 17.78
CA PHE A 862 12.22 17.78 16.85
C PHE A 862 10.99 16.88 16.70
N SER A 863 11.04 15.65 17.22
CA SER A 863 9.86 14.79 17.31
C SER A 863 8.79 15.40 18.21
N PHE A 864 9.16 16.13 19.27
CA PHE A 864 8.23 16.86 20.15
C PHE A 864 7.39 17.92 19.43
N LEU A 865 7.92 18.49 18.33
CA LEU A 865 7.19 19.44 17.48
C LEU A 865 6.68 18.79 16.19
N HIS A 866 6.88 17.48 16.00
CA HIS A 866 6.63 16.75 14.75
C HIS A 866 7.25 17.47 13.52
N ILE A 867 8.49 17.96 13.67
CA ILE A 867 9.24 18.61 12.59
C ILE A 867 10.28 17.64 12.04
N PRO A 868 10.11 17.10 10.83
CA PRO A 868 11.10 16.20 10.26
C PRO A 868 12.36 16.98 9.82
N LEU A 869 13.52 16.52 10.27
CA LEU A 869 14.82 16.95 9.74
C LEU A 869 15.16 16.15 8.46
N THR A 870 14.50 16.50 7.35
CA THR A 870 14.71 15.85 6.05
C THR A 870 16.08 16.17 5.45
N THR A 871 16.47 15.43 4.41
CA THR A 871 17.67 15.74 3.61
C THR A 871 17.60 17.14 3.01
N ALA A 872 16.42 17.57 2.55
CA ALA A 872 16.19 18.92 2.05
C ALA A 872 16.38 19.99 3.14
N SER A 873 15.84 19.75 4.35
CA SER A 873 16.04 20.65 5.50
C SER A 873 17.53 20.80 5.85
N LYS A 874 18.32 19.72 5.74
CA LYS A 874 19.77 19.74 5.99
C LYS A 874 20.57 20.43 4.88
N LYS A 875 20.10 20.35 3.63
CA LYS A 875 20.69 21.08 2.50
C LYS A 875 20.38 22.58 2.55
N ASN A 876 19.23 22.96 3.11
CA ASN A 876 18.79 24.36 3.22
C ASN A 876 18.44 24.74 4.68
N PRO A 877 19.42 24.80 5.59
CA PRO A 877 19.18 25.00 7.03
C PRO A 877 18.56 26.35 7.37
N VAL A 878 18.93 27.41 6.63
CA VAL A 878 18.36 28.76 6.81
C VAL A 878 16.87 28.78 6.42
N ALA A 879 16.51 28.16 5.29
CA ALA A 879 15.11 28.04 4.88
C ALA A 879 14.29 27.23 5.88
N TRP A 880 14.85 26.13 6.40
CA TRP A 880 14.23 25.35 7.47
C TRP A 880 14.03 26.18 8.75
N PHE A 881 15.03 26.97 9.16
CA PHE A 881 14.95 27.82 10.35
C PHE A 881 13.87 28.90 10.20
N ASN A 882 13.85 29.60 9.07
CA ASN A 882 12.83 30.60 8.76
C ASN A 882 11.41 30.00 8.77
N ASN A 883 11.24 28.85 8.13
CA ASN A 883 9.96 28.13 8.12
C ASN A 883 9.55 27.66 9.53
N THR A 884 10.52 27.33 10.39
CA THR A 884 10.24 26.87 11.76
C THR A 884 9.81 28.02 12.67
N LEU A 885 10.38 29.22 12.52
CA LEU A 885 9.97 30.42 13.26
C LEU A 885 8.50 30.80 12.99
N SER A 886 8.00 30.55 11.78
CA SER A 886 6.59 30.74 11.44
C SER A 886 5.61 29.98 12.34
N ARG A 887 6.05 28.88 12.97
CA ARG A 887 5.23 28.12 13.93
C ARG A 887 4.98 28.85 15.23
N LEU A 888 5.73 29.89 15.55
CA LEU A 888 5.45 30.82 16.66
C LEU A 888 4.62 32.03 16.20
N GLY A 889 4.17 32.05 14.93
CA GLY A 889 3.50 33.20 14.32
C GLY A 889 4.47 34.31 13.90
N LEU A 890 5.77 34.07 13.98
CA LEU A 890 6.80 35.05 13.63
C LEU A 890 7.03 35.07 12.12
N GLU A 891 6.93 36.25 11.51
CA GLU A 891 7.31 36.44 10.12
C GLU A 891 8.80 36.74 10.03
N VAL A 892 9.49 36.05 9.11
CA VAL A 892 10.88 36.37 8.76
C VAL A 892 10.89 37.17 7.47
N ILE A 893 11.51 38.34 7.51
CA ILE A 893 11.66 39.26 6.38
C ILE A 893 13.11 39.32 5.92
N VAL A 894 13.32 39.72 4.66
CA VAL A 894 14.67 39.96 4.11
C VAL A 894 15.06 41.40 4.41
N ASP A 895 16.08 41.58 5.24
CA ASP A 895 16.58 42.88 5.71
C ASP A 895 17.49 43.55 4.67
N SER A 896 18.33 42.75 4.00
CA SER A 896 19.18 43.21 2.89
C SER A 896 19.52 42.06 1.94
N ARG A 897 19.83 42.41 0.68
CA ARG A 897 20.20 41.46 -0.37
C ARG A 897 21.42 41.97 -1.14
N THR A 898 22.50 41.19 -1.13
CA THR A 898 23.62 41.32 -2.08
C THR A 898 23.47 40.27 -3.19
N ALA A 899 24.36 40.27 -4.19
CA ALA A 899 24.32 39.31 -5.29
C ALA A 899 24.32 37.84 -4.81
N ASP A 900 25.07 37.56 -3.74
CA ASP A 900 25.32 36.18 -3.26
C ASP A 900 24.69 35.88 -1.88
N VAL A 901 24.30 36.89 -1.09
CA VAL A 901 23.87 36.70 0.31
C VAL A 901 22.55 37.41 0.59
N LYS A 902 21.61 36.70 1.22
CA LYS A 902 20.38 37.28 1.80
C LYS A 902 20.50 37.36 3.31
N THR A 903 20.22 38.53 3.88
CA THR A 903 20.13 38.77 5.32
C THR A 903 18.67 38.74 5.75
N PHE A 904 18.38 38.05 6.84
CA PHE A 904 17.05 37.84 7.38
C PHE A 904 16.94 38.42 8.79
N THR A 905 15.75 38.90 9.14
CA THR A 905 15.37 39.34 10.49
C THR A 905 13.90 38.98 10.77
N VAL A 906 13.48 39.05 12.03
CA VAL A 906 12.07 38.88 12.41
C VAL A 906 11.33 40.21 12.24
N SER A 907 10.13 40.15 11.66
CA SER A 907 9.27 41.32 11.48
C SER A 907 8.77 41.85 12.82
N GLN A 908 9.01 43.14 13.07
CA GLN A 908 8.47 43.85 14.24
C GLN A 908 6.93 43.85 14.23
N GLN A 909 6.30 44.00 13.06
CA GLN A 909 4.85 43.95 12.90
C GLN A 909 4.28 42.58 13.31
N SER A 910 5.02 41.48 13.07
CA SER A 910 4.58 40.14 13.50
C SER A 910 4.52 40.00 15.02
N LEU A 911 5.44 40.66 15.74
CA LEU A 911 5.46 40.67 17.20
C LEU A 911 4.34 41.54 17.78
N GLU A 912 4.11 42.72 17.19
CA GLU A 912 2.98 43.60 17.56
C GLU A 912 1.63 42.91 17.32
N ALA A 913 1.50 42.20 16.21
CA ALA A 913 0.32 41.40 15.89
C ALA A 913 0.09 40.30 16.93
N LEU A 914 1.13 39.57 17.33
CA LEU A 914 1.03 38.56 18.38
C LEU A 914 0.64 39.18 19.73
N LYS A 915 1.23 40.33 20.11
CA LYS A 915 0.86 41.07 21.32
C LYS A 915 -0.63 41.38 21.34
N ALA A 916 -1.15 41.97 20.27
CA ALA A 916 -2.56 42.34 20.15
C ALA A 916 -3.51 41.14 20.20
N LEU A 917 -3.07 39.95 19.77
CA LEU A 917 -3.86 38.72 19.81
C LEU A 917 -3.80 37.99 21.15
N THR A 918 -2.84 38.34 22.01
CA THR A 918 -2.64 37.74 23.35
C THR A 918 -3.07 38.65 24.49
N ALA A 919 -3.24 39.95 24.23
CA ALA A 919 -3.83 40.93 25.14
C ALA A 919 -5.35 40.70 25.23
#